data_AF-A0A3L7N8J9-F1
#
_entry.id   AF-A0A3L7N8J9-F1
#
_cell.length_a   1.000
_cell.length_b   1.000
_cell.length_c   1.000
_cell.angle_alpha   90.00
_cell.angle_beta   90.00
_cell.angle_gamma   90.00
#
_symmetry.space_group_name_H-M   'P 1'
#
loop_
_entity.id
_entity.type
_entity.pdbx_description
1 polymer ?
#
loop_
_entity_poly.entity_id
_entity_poly.type
_entity_poly.pdbx_seq_one_letter_code
_entity_poly.pdbx_strand_id
1 'polypeptide(L)'
;MARSPYVWGIDIGKCALKAIRCRDSGEPRKIVADAFDYVEYPMIVSQPEADPVEIVRTALQEFVGRNKLQGDRVVVSVPGQSGLSKFIKLPPIEAKKIPMLVQYEARQQIPFPLEQVEWDWQRLAGGLEEGGFVLDAEVALFAMKKEQVQKALVPLIEAGIEVDVLQLSPMALANMVIFDQLADPATLDPLEPPPSVVLVSMGVDATDLVVTNGLRIWQRSMPIGGNNFTKALVQGMKLTFAKAEQLKRNAARAENAKDVFNAMRPVFNEFASELQRSLNYFSGSDRSAKIGKVLLLGNATKLKGLADFVGKQLNLEVQRYDSYRGLEGAAVTSSSAFKDNRLSFGTAYGLALQGVQEASINTNLLPGEIVRERLIESKKPWAVGAMVGLLGASALSFLGTFFAWTTYSPELYAGAFRDADAAKTRSAAALSSLAETKKKQEDATGQQQYLVRLEDRRFQSIEMLRVVEGLLPHDDPASLPESVSDRRELHVDSIDCQYFPDLAAWFTGVKDQWLATHPAEEIDEEEQAAAGTPPDATPPVDGDGAAPAKKWTAAEDTGPKGPGWVVQLSGHHYRNEDRHKPLDGMNYVRSTIVQGLLGTTDDVTVSAGPLAGKTVPVAELGIGYPVIASSAKVYVEKVMGLGAVPGTETDQGDQQAPAGPPGGGPGRGTPGMRMGMGPGGPGAGFGGPGFGGDDEGVPLRRYDFVLQFTWQPTVPGAPKPAAGDAAAAAN
;
A
#
# COMPACT_ATOMS: atom_id res chain seq x y z
N MET A 1 6.36 37.20 -9.47
CA MET A 1 7.34 38.23 -9.04
C MET A 1 6.58 39.53 -8.88
N ALA A 2 7.02 40.45 -8.01
CA ALA A 2 6.55 41.83 -8.06
C ALA A 2 7.07 42.51 -9.35
N ARG A 3 6.45 43.62 -9.76
CA ARG A 3 7.07 44.49 -10.77
C ARG A 3 8.35 45.12 -10.21
N SER A 4 9.28 45.39 -11.10
CA SER A 4 10.53 46.11 -10.79
C SER A 4 10.22 47.52 -10.26
N PRO A 5 11.03 48.06 -9.34
CA PRO A 5 10.91 49.45 -8.90
C PRO A 5 11.42 50.45 -9.96
N TYR A 6 12.10 49.97 -11.01
CA TYR A 6 12.62 50.82 -12.07
C TYR A 6 11.58 51.09 -13.16
N VAL A 7 11.69 52.28 -13.73
CA VAL A 7 10.76 52.88 -14.67
C VAL A 7 11.55 53.50 -15.83
N TRP A 8 11.21 53.13 -17.06
CA TRP A 8 11.73 53.75 -18.27
C TRP A 8 10.79 54.83 -18.77
N GLY A 9 11.22 56.09 -18.74
CA GLY A 9 10.59 57.19 -19.46
C GLY A 9 11.23 57.34 -20.84
N ILE A 10 10.46 57.13 -21.92
CA ILE A 10 10.96 57.11 -23.31
C ILE A 10 10.27 58.18 -24.18
N ASP A 11 11.07 59.06 -24.77
CA ASP A 11 10.63 60.10 -25.70
C ASP A 11 11.21 59.81 -27.10
N ILE A 12 10.33 59.39 -28.03
CA ILE A 12 10.65 59.17 -29.44
C ILE A 12 10.58 60.52 -30.17
N GLY A 13 11.70 61.26 -30.16
CA GLY A 13 11.82 62.54 -30.87
C GLY A 13 12.16 62.36 -32.34
N LYS A 14 11.92 63.38 -33.17
CA LYS A 14 12.21 63.35 -34.62
C LYS A 14 13.71 63.39 -35.02
N CYS A 15 14.62 63.48 -34.05
CA CYS A 15 16.07 63.51 -34.28
C CYS A 15 16.85 62.53 -33.40
N ALA A 16 16.21 61.97 -32.36
CA ALA A 16 16.81 61.03 -31.44
C ALA A 16 15.70 60.36 -30.61
N LEU A 17 15.92 59.11 -30.22
CA LEU A 17 15.24 58.49 -29.09
C LEU A 17 15.99 58.88 -27.81
N LYS A 18 15.28 59.36 -26.79
CA LYS A 18 15.84 59.66 -25.47
C LYS A 18 15.12 58.81 -24.43
N ALA A 19 15.88 58.08 -23.62
CA ALA A 19 15.33 57.23 -22.57
C ALA A 19 16.05 57.48 -21.25
N ILE A 20 15.31 57.54 -20.14
CA ILE A 20 15.89 57.59 -18.79
C ILE A 20 15.23 56.52 -17.91
N ARG A 21 16.06 55.80 -17.15
CA ARG A 21 15.63 54.77 -16.20
C ARG A 21 15.76 55.33 -14.79
N CYS A 22 14.61 55.59 -14.17
CA CYS A 22 14.55 56.08 -12.80
C CYS A 22 13.84 55.09 -11.88
N ARG A 23 13.97 55.32 -10.59
CA ARG A 23 13.15 54.74 -9.51
C ARG A 23 12.90 55.81 -8.46
N ASP A 24 11.96 55.53 -7.58
CA ASP A 24 11.82 56.25 -6.32
C ASP A 24 13.15 56.26 -5.52
N SER A 25 13.45 57.39 -4.87
CA SER A 25 14.57 57.52 -3.92
C SER A 25 14.14 57.15 -2.49
N GLY A 26 12.84 57.26 -2.17
CA GLY A 26 12.28 57.17 -0.82
C GLY A 26 12.38 58.48 -0.04
N GLU A 27 13.03 59.50 -0.61
CA GLU A 27 13.02 60.88 -0.12
C GLU A 27 11.97 61.70 -0.88
N PRO A 28 11.16 62.53 -0.20
CA PRO A 28 10.07 63.26 -0.84
C PRO A 28 10.59 64.21 -1.91
N ARG A 29 9.97 64.19 -3.10
CA ARG A 29 10.36 64.98 -4.27
C ARG A 29 11.76 64.69 -4.81
N LYS A 30 12.23 63.45 -4.66
CA LYS A 30 13.47 62.96 -5.30
C LYS A 30 13.29 61.59 -5.97
N ILE A 31 13.88 61.44 -7.15
CA ILE A 31 13.99 60.16 -7.85
C ILE A 31 15.44 59.91 -8.26
N VAL A 32 15.88 58.65 -8.27
CA VAL A 32 17.23 58.27 -8.68
C VAL A 32 17.23 57.82 -10.14
N ALA A 33 18.09 58.40 -10.97
CA ALA A 33 18.39 57.85 -12.30
C ALA A 33 19.55 56.85 -12.22
N ASP A 34 19.25 55.59 -12.55
CA ASP A 34 20.23 54.50 -12.55
C ASP A 34 20.77 54.22 -13.97
N ALA A 35 20.06 54.62 -15.04
CA ALA A 35 20.55 54.56 -16.42
C ALA A 35 19.91 55.62 -17.33
N PHE A 36 20.52 55.86 -18.50
CA PHE A 36 19.96 56.66 -19.60
C PHE A 36 20.47 56.14 -20.95
N ASP A 37 19.76 56.44 -22.03
CA ASP A 37 20.22 56.23 -23.41
C ASP A 37 19.82 57.42 -24.29
N TYR A 38 20.63 57.65 -25.34
CA TYR A 38 20.44 58.71 -26.33
C TYR A 38 20.87 58.17 -27.70
N VAL A 39 19.90 57.67 -28.46
CA VAL A 39 20.13 57.15 -29.82
C VAL A 39 19.82 58.26 -30.81
N GLU A 40 20.86 58.96 -31.28
CA GLU A 40 20.72 59.99 -32.32
C GLU A 40 20.49 59.36 -33.70
N TYR A 41 19.53 59.92 -34.44
CA TYR A 41 19.16 59.40 -35.75
C TYR A 41 20.15 59.85 -36.83
N PRO A 42 20.45 59.02 -37.85
CA PRO A 42 21.40 59.38 -38.91
C PRO A 42 20.96 60.62 -39.72
N MET A 43 19.65 60.89 -39.74
CA MET A 43 19.06 62.11 -40.28
C MET A 43 17.76 62.46 -39.52
N ILE A 44 17.25 63.66 -39.74
CA ILE A 44 15.98 64.10 -39.11
C ILE A 44 14.81 63.44 -39.85
N VAL A 45 13.91 62.80 -39.11
CA VAL A 45 12.72 62.02 -39.57
C VAL A 45 11.67 62.85 -40.34
N SER A 46 11.93 64.14 -40.57
CA SER A 46 11.08 65.01 -41.41
C SER A 46 11.90 65.79 -42.46
N GLN A 47 13.00 65.18 -42.90
CA GLN A 47 13.61 65.44 -44.22
C GLN A 47 12.89 64.59 -45.29
N PRO A 48 12.77 65.05 -46.55
CA PRO A 48 12.08 64.31 -47.62
C PRO A 48 12.67 62.93 -47.94
N GLU A 49 13.97 62.75 -47.71
CA GLU A 49 14.73 61.55 -48.03
C GLU A 49 14.82 60.55 -46.87
N ALA A 50 14.17 60.85 -45.73
CA ALA A 50 14.15 59.98 -44.55
C ALA A 50 13.00 58.97 -44.60
N ASP A 51 13.26 57.71 -44.25
CA ASP A 51 12.21 56.75 -43.90
C ASP A 51 11.89 56.85 -42.39
N PRO A 52 10.70 57.34 -41.98
CA PRO A 52 10.35 57.47 -40.56
C PRO A 52 10.25 56.14 -39.82
N VAL A 53 9.82 55.07 -40.51
CA VAL A 53 9.57 53.76 -39.91
C VAL A 53 10.92 53.09 -39.66
N GLU A 54 11.77 53.02 -40.68
CA GLU A 54 13.05 52.33 -40.62
C GLU A 54 14.04 53.00 -39.64
N ILE A 55 14.07 54.34 -39.59
CA ILE A 55 14.91 55.08 -38.65
C ILE A 55 14.47 54.82 -37.19
N VAL A 56 13.17 54.88 -36.91
CA VAL A 56 12.64 54.64 -35.55
C VAL A 56 12.80 53.17 -35.16
N ARG A 57 12.53 52.22 -36.08
CA ARG A 57 12.73 50.78 -35.87
C ARG A 57 14.17 50.44 -35.53
N THR A 58 15.13 50.99 -36.28
CA THR A 58 16.57 50.80 -36.03
C THR A 58 16.98 51.36 -34.67
N ALA A 59 16.52 52.57 -34.32
CA ALA A 59 16.84 53.19 -33.04
C ALA A 59 16.22 52.46 -31.83
N LEU A 60 15.03 51.88 -31.98
CA LEU A 60 14.41 51.03 -30.97
C LEU A 60 15.17 49.71 -30.79
N GLN A 61 15.64 49.10 -31.88
CA GLN A 61 16.50 47.91 -31.82
C GLN A 61 17.85 48.19 -31.16
N GLU A 62 18.46 49.34 -31.43
CA GLU A 62 19.68 49.80 -30.75
C GLU A 62 19.46 50.00 -29.24
N PHE A 63 18.35 50.66 -28.87
CA PHE A 63 17.96 50.89 -27.48
C PHE A 63 17.68 49.59 -26.72
N VAL A 64 16.90 48.66 -27.28
CA VAL A 64 16.60 47.35 -26.68
C VAL A 64 17.84 46.44 -26.64
N GLY A 65 18.75 46.56 -27.62
CA GLY A 65 20.04 45.86 -27.61
C GLY A 65 20.99 46.32 -26.49
N ARG A 66 20.88 47.59 -26.05
CA ARG A 66 21.66 48.16 -24.95
C ARG A 66 21.03 47.95 -23.57
N ASN A 67 19.70 47.94 -23.48
CA ASN A 67 18.99 48.10 -22.21
C ASN A 67 18.06 46.93 -21.89
N LYS A 68 18.01 46.54 -20.61
CA LYS A 68 17.05 45.55 -20.11
C LYS A 68 15.79 46.25 -19.64
N LEU A 69 14.67 46.02 -20.34
CA LEU A 69 13.35 46.53 -19.98
C LEU A 69 12.50 45.51 -19.20
N GLN A 70 12.86 44.23 -19.20
CA GLN A 70 11.99 43.16 -18.71
C GLN A 70 11.65 43.31 -17.21
N GLY A 71 10.36 43.52 -16.92
CA GLY A 71 9.83 43.68 -15.56
C GLY A 71 9.79 45.12 -15.05
N ASP A 72 10.46 46.06 -15.72
CA ASP A 72 10.35 47.51 -15.50
C ASP A 72 9.01 48.05 -16.03
N ARG A 73 8.58 49.20 -15.52
CA ARG A 73 7.42 49.93 -16.06
C ARG A 73 7.86 50.82 -17.22
N VAL A 74 7.15 50.82 -18.35
CA VAL A 74 7.52 51.65 -19.52
C VAL A 74 6.48 52.74 -19.80
N VAL A 75 6.93 54.00 -19.76
CA VAL A 75 6.11 55.20 -19.98
C VAL A 75 6.63 55.93 -21.23
N VAL A 76 5.76 56.19 -22.21
CA VAL A 76 6.14 56.73 -23.52
C VAL A 76 5.39 58.02 -23.84
N SER A 77 6.06 59.02 -24.41
CA SER A 77 5.39 60.25 -24.86
C SER A 77 5.01 60.23 -26.34
N VAL A 78 3.83 60.78 -26.64
CA VAL A 78 3.36 61.19 -27.97
C VAL A 78 3.33 62.72 -28.10
N PRO A 79 3.63 63.30 -29.28
CA PRO A 79 3.71 64.76 -29.45
C PRO A 79 2.41 65.49 -29.09
N GLY A 80 2.52 66.70 -28.53
CA GLY A 80 1.35 67.48 -28.10
C GLY A 80 0.32 67.77 -29.21
N GLN A 81 0.76 67.87 -30.47
CA GLN A 81 -0.10 68.06 -31.65
C GLN A 81 -0.93 66.82 -32.04
N SER A 82 -0.57 65.63 -31.54
CA SER A 82 -1.24 64.37 -31.91
C SER A 82 -2.51 64.10 -31.10
N GLY A 83 -2.73 64.84 -30.01
CA GLY A 83 -3.92 64.77 -29.17
C GLY A 83 -4.55 66.14 -28.91
N LEU A 84 -5.72 66.12 -28.31
CA LEU A 84 -6.43 67.27 -27.78
C LEU A 84 -6.13 67.42 -26.28
N SER A 85 -6.04 68.67 -25.81
CA SER A 85 -6.16 68.99 -24.38
C SER A 85 -7.24 70.06 -24.18
N LYS A 86 -8.09 69.88 -23.18
CA LYS A 86 -9.13 70.84 -22.79
C LYS A 86 -9.12 71.02 -21.28
N PHE A 87 -9.03 72.26 -20.83
CA PHE A 87 -9.14 72.62 -19.41
C PHE A 87 -10.53 73.21 -19.19
N ILE A 88 -11.28 72.65 -18.25
CA ILE A 88 -12.71 72.93 -18.02
C ILE A 88 -12.90 73.21 -16.54
N LYS A 89 -13.57 74.32 -16.20
CA LYS A 89 -14.00 74.61 -14.83
C LYS A 89 -15.39 74.04 -14.62
N LEU A 90 -15.52 73.15 -13.65
CA LEU A 90 -16.80 72.57 -13.26
C LEU A 90 -17.52 73.50 -12.27
N PRO A 91 -18.86 73.56 -12.26
CA PRO A 91 -19.62 74.20 -11.20
C PRO A 91 -19.39 73.49 -9.85
N PRO A 92 -19.65 74.16 -8.71
CA PRO A 92 -19.60 73.56 -7.38
C PRO A 92 -20.30 72.20 -7.29
N ILE A 93 -19.53 71.16 -6.96
CA ILE A 93 -20.01 69.76 -7.02
C ILE A 93 -19.34 68.90 -5.96
N GLU A 94 -20.07 67.92 -5.40
CA GLU A 94 -19.50 66.89 -4.54
C GLU A 94 -18.37 66.15 -5.26
N ALA A 95 -17.22 65.95 -4.59
CA ALA A 95 -16.06 65.29 -5.20
C ALA A 95 -16.38 63.92 -5.82
N LYS A 96 -17.32 63.17 -5.21
CA LYS A 96 -17.81 61.86 -5.67
C LYS A 96 -18.59 61.90 -6.99
N LYS A 97 -19.14 63.06 -7.38
CA LYS A 97 -19.96 63.25 -8.60
C LYS A 97 -19.14 63.79 -9.78
N ILE A 98 -17.92 64.29 -9.54
CA ILE A 98 -17.00 64.79 -10.58
C ILE A 98 -16.85 63.79 -11.75
N PRO A 99 -16.59 62.47 -11.56
CA PRO A 99 -16.38 61.56 -12.68
C PRO A 99 -17.58 61.44 -13.64
N MET A 100 -18.81 61.53 -13.11
CA MET A 100 -20.03 61.49 -13.92
C MET A 100 -20.23 62.78 -14.72
N LEU A 101 -19.97 63.95 -14.11
CA LEU A 101 -20.02 65.23 -14.83
C LEU A 101 -18.91 65.33 -15.89
N VAL A 102 -17.70 64.86 -15.57
CA VAL A 102 -16.59 64.79 -16.52
C VAL A 102 -16.91 63.92 -17.73
N GLN A 103 -17.58 62.78 -17.55
CA GLN A 103 -18.03 61.95 -18.68
C GLN A 103 -19.09 62.65 -19.55
N TYR A 104 -19.90 63.53 -18.98
CA TYR A 104 -20.87 64.35 -19.71
C TYR A 104 -20.18 65.49 -20.49
N GLU A 105 -19.28 66.24 -19.84
CA GLU A 105 -18.48 67.28 -20.48
C GLU A 105 -17.59 66.73 -21.60
N ALA A 106 -16.95 65.58 -21.41
CA ALA A 106 -16.10 64.95 -22.42
C ALA A 106 -16.82 64.72 -23.76
N ARG A 107 -18.11 64.38 -23.73
CA ARG A 107 -18.95 64.21 -24.94
C ARG A 107 -19.24 65.50 -25.69
N GLN A 108 -19.12 66.66 -25.05
CA GLN A 108 -19.32 67.97 -25.68
C GLN A 108 -18.00 68.62 -26.12
N GLN A 109 -16.94 68.38 -25.34
CA GLN A 109 -15.66 69.11 -25.45
C GLN A 109 -14.65 68.41 -26.36
N ILE A 110 -14.81 67.09 -26.58
CA ILE A 110 -14.07 66.30 -27.57
C ILE A 110 -14.88 66.30 -28.89
N PRO A 111 -14.32 66.79 -30.02
CA PRO A 111 -15.05 66.94 -31.28
C PRO A 111 -15.17 65.62 -32.09
N PHE A 112 -15.12 64.48 -31.41
CA PHE A 112 -15.18 63.12 -31.99
C PHE A 112 -15.97 62.20 -31.04
N PRO A 113 -16.64 61.14 -31.53
CA PRO A 113 -17.26 60.15 -30.67
C PRO A 113 -16.24 59.52 -29.71
N LEU A 114 -16.63 59.28 -28.45
CA LEU A 114 -15.72 58.74 -27.43
C LEU A 114 -15.23 57.33 -27.76
N GLU A 115 -15.95 56.62 -28.64
CA GLU A 115 -15.64 55.29 -29.15
C GLU A 115 -14.48 55.31 -30.16
N GLN A 116 -14.15 56.48 -30.74
CA GLN A 116 -13.11 56.67 -31.75
C GLN A 116 -11.80 57.25 -31.19
N VAL A 117 -11.77 57.59 -29.91
CA VAL A 117 -10.60 58.13 -29.20
C VAL A 117 -10.24 57.25 -28.00
N GLU A 118 -8.96 57.20 -27.64
CA GLU A 118 -8.60 56.98 -26.23
C GLU A 118 -8.64 58.36 -25.55
N TRP A 119 -9.22 58.43 -24.36
CA TRP A 119 -9.30 59.67 -23.60
C TRP A 119 -9.24 59.40 -22.10
N ASP A 120 -8.67 60.35 -21.36
CA ASP A 120 -8.53 60.29 -19.91
C ASP A 120 -8.51 61.71 -19.32
N TRP A 121 -8.63 61.84 -18.00
CA TRP A 121 -8.80 63.13 -17.33
C TRP A 121 -8.04 63.25 -16.01
N GLN A 122 -7.63 64.46 -15.67
CA GLN A 122 -6.95 64.81 -14.42
C GLN A 122 -7.70 65.95 -13.74
N ARG A 123 -8.09 65.79 -12.47
CA ARG A 123 -8.45 66.93 -11.62
C ARG A 123 -7.18 67.70 -11.27
N LEU A 124 -7.17 69.01 -11.49
CA LEU A 124 -6.07 69.89 -11.10
C LEU A 124 -6.24 70.32 -9.63
N ALA A 125 -5.15 70.67 -8.95
CA ALA A 125 -5.15 70.94 -7.52
C ALA A 125 -5.77 72.30 -7.13
N GLY A 126 -5.94 73.23 -8.06
CA GLY A 126 -6.39 74.62 -7.79
C GLY A 126 -7.88 74.84 -7.50
N GLY A 127 -8.60 73.85 -6.97
CA GLY A 127 -10.00 73.98 -6.53
C GLY A 127 -10.12 73.73 -5.01
N LEU A 128 -10.90 74.54 -4.31
CA LEU A 128 -11.04 74.44 -2.85
C LEU A 128 -12.05 73.35 -2.46
N GLU A 129 -11.72 72.53 -1.46
CA GLU A 129 -12.65 71.55 -0.88
C GLU A 129 -13.30 72.10 0.40
N GLU A 130 -14.60 72.37 0.37
CA GLU A 130 -15.37 72.88 1.50
C GLU A 130 -16.67 72.06 1.68
N GLY A 131 -16.92 71.56 2.89
CA GLY A 131 -18.12 70.78 3.19
C GLY A 131 -18.29 69.46 2.39
N GLY A 132 -17.26 68.98 1.69
CA GLY A 132 -17.32 67.84 0.76
C GLY A 132 -17.68 68.21 -0.68
N PHE A 133 -17.93 69.49 -0.96
CA PHE A 133 -18.02 70.06 -2.30
C PHE A 133 -16.65 70.60 -2.73
N VAL A 134 -16.39 70.58 -4.04
CA VAL A 134 -15.21 71.20 -4.63
C VAL A 134 -15.67 72.47 -5.37
N LEU A 135 -15.18 73.62 -4.92
CA LEU A 135 -15.38 74.94 -5.52
C LEU A 135 -14.31 75.18 -6.59
N ASP A 136 -14.69 75.81 -7.71
CA ASP A 136 -13.82 76.10 -8.87
C ASP A 136 -12.98 74.90 -9.36
N ALA A 137 -13.56 73.68 -9.29
CA ALA A 137 -12.89 72.44 -9.65
C ALA A 137 -12.49 72.43 -11.15
N GLU A 138 -11.20 72.58 -11.44
CA GLU A 138 -10.68 72.54 -12.80
C GLU A 138 -10.23 71.12 -13.18
N VAL A 139 -10.75 70.64 -14.31
CA VAL A 139 -10.42 69.33 -14.88
C VAL A 139 -9.77 69.49 -16.24
N ALA A 140 -8.66 68.81 -16.45
CA ALA A 140 -8.01 68.65 -17.73
C ALA A 140 -8.47 67.35 -18.40
N LEU A 141 -9.05 67.43 -19.60
CA LEU A 141 -9.33 66.29 -20.48
C LEU A 141 -8.23 66.16 -21.53
N PHE A 142 -7.83 64.92 -21.81
CA PHE A 142 -6.88 64.57 -22.85
C PHE A 142 -7.51 63.51 -23.74
N ALA A 143 -7.41 63.66 -25.07
CA ALA A 143 -8.01 62.72 -26.01
C ALA A 143 -7.16 62.57 -27.27
N MET A 144 -7.06 61.35 -27.80
CA MET A 144 -6.27 61.03 -28.98
C MET A 144 -6.99 59.97 -29.82
N LYS A 145 -7.06 60.15 -31.14
CA LYS A 145 -7.73 59.17 -32.02
C LYS A 145 -7.07 57.80 -31.90
N LYS A 146 -7.87 56.72 -31.80
CA LYS A 146 -7.36 55.34 -31.64
C LYS A 146 -6.36 54.96 -32.74
N GLU A 147 -6.58 55.41 -33.97
CA GLU A 147 -5.63 55.28 -35.10
C GLU A 147 -4.24 55.88 -34.80
N GLN A 148 -4.17 57.08 -34.22
CA GLN A 148 -2.91 57.75 -33.92
C GLN A 148 -2.21 57.11 -32.71
N VAL A 149 -2.99 56.61 -31.73
CA VAL A 149 -2.49 55.80 -30.62
C VAL A 149 -1.84 54.51 -31.15
N GLN A 150 -2.54 53.76 -32.00
CA GLN A 150 -2.00 52.56 -32.63
C GLN A 150 -0.73 52.86 -33.46
N LYS A 151 -0.73 53.93 -34.25
CA LYS A 151 0.44 54.38 -35.02
C LYS A 151 1.67 54.70 -34.15
N ALA A 152 1.46 55.19 -32.93
CA ALA A 152 2.54 55.42 -31.97
C ALA A 152 3.03 54.11 -31.30
N LEU A 153 2.13 53.15 -31.09
CA LEU A 153 2.43 51.89 -30.39
C LEU A 153 3.06 50.81 -31.29
N VAL A 154 2.72 50.74 -32.58
CA VAL A 154 3.20 49.68 -33.49
C VAL A 154 4.73 49.49 -33.46
N PRO A 155 5.58 50.55 -33.61
CA PRO A 155 7.04 50.36 -33.56
C PRO A 155 7.56 49.85 -32.21
N LEU A 156 6.88 50.18 -31.11
CA LEU A 156 7.22 49.72 -29.76
C LEU A 156 6.86 48.24 -29.58
N ILE A 157 5.69 47.84 -30.07
CA ILE A 157 5.22 46.45 -30.05
C ILE A 157 6.14 45.56 -30.92
N GLU A 158 6.51 46.01 -32.13
CA GLU A 158 7.45 45.33 -33.02
C GLU A 158 8.87 45.22 -32.42
N ALA A 159 9.27 46.17 -31.58
CA ALA A 159 10.52 46.12 -30.82
C ALA A 159 10.43 45.29 -29.51
N GLY A 160 9.28 44.69 -29.19
CA GLY A 160 9.06 43.92 -27.97
C GLY A 160 8.96 44.75 -26.69
N ILE A 161 8.63 46.04 -26.80
CA ILE A 161 8.59 46.99 -25.68
C ILE A 161 7.20 47.02 -25.04
N GLU A 162 7.14 46.67 -23.76
CA GLU A 162 5.89 46.54 -23.01
C GLU A 162 5.42 47.89 -22.43
N VAL A 163 4.78 48.72 -23.26
CA VAL A 163 4.22 50.01 -22.83
C VAL A 163 3.13 49.82 -21.77
N ASP A 164 3.26 50.55 -20.65
CA ASP A 164 2.28 50.65 -19.57
C ASP A 164 1.46 51.95 -19.63
N VAL A 165 2.11 53.04 -20.04
CA VAL A 165 1.52 54.38 -20.04
C VAL A 165 1.91 55.12 -21.32
N LEU A 166 0.91 55.71 -21.98
CA LEU A 166 1.08 56.60 -23.12
C LEU A 166 0.60 58.01 -22.73
N GLN A 167 1.46 59.02 -22.84
CA GLN A 167 1.21 60.37 -22.33
C GLN A 167 1.52 61.43 -23.39
N LEU A 168 0.85 62.58 -23.37
CA LEU A 168 1.18 63.72 -24.23
C LEU A 168 2.45 64.41 -23.73
N SER A 169 3.41 64.70 -24.63
CA SER A 169 4.69 65.35 -24.29
C SER A 169 4.52 66.62 -23.42
N PRO A 170 3.56 67.55 -23.68
CA PRO A 170 3.29 68.69 -22.81
C PRO A 170 2.97 68.32 -21.35
N MET A 171 2.33 67.18 -21.08
CA MET A 171 1.94 66.78 -19.72
C MET A 171 3.09 66.13 -18.95
N ALA A 172 3.94 65.35 -19.63
CA ALA A 172 5.23 64.93 -19.06
C ALA A 172 6.11 66.17 -18.73
N LEU A 173 6.17 67.14 -19.65
CA LEU A 173 6.88 68.40 -19.44
C LEU A 173 6.28 69.24 -18.29
N ALA A 174 4.96 69.20 -18.09
CA ALA A 174 4.30 69.82 -16.93
C ALA A 174 4.71 69.13 -15.62
N ASN A 175 4.66 67.79 -15.56
CA ASN A 175 5.08 67.00 -14.40
C ASN A 175 6.51 67.35 -13.96
N MET A 176 7.47 67.42 -14.90
CA MET A 176 8.84 67.87 -14.64
C MET A 176 8.89 69.25 -13.97
N VAL A 177 8.15 70.25 -14.48
CA VAL A 177 8.20 71.63 -13.94
C VAL A 177 7.58 71.71 -12.56
N ILE A 178 6.46 71.03 -12.34
CA ILE A 178 5.77 71.01 -11.04
C ILE A 178 6.64 70.32 -9.99
N PHE A 179 7.42 69.30 -10.38
CA PHE A 179 8.33 68.56 -9.50
C PHE A 179 9.65 69.32 -9.18
N ASP A 180 10.31 69.92 -10.17
CA ASP A 180 11.61 70.56 -9.97
C ASP A 180 11.55 72.05 -9.56
N GLN A 181 10.56 72.80 -10.04
CA GLN A 181 10.62 74.28 -10.07
C GLN A 181 9.61 74.98 -9.16
N LEU A 182 8.67 74.23 -8.58
CA LEU A 182 7.56 74.72 -7.76
C LEU A 182 7.51 73.97 -6.42
N ALA A 183 6.63 74.41 -5.52
CA ALA A 183 6.33 73.68 -4.29
C ALA A 183 5.44 72.45 -4.57
N ASP A 184 5.08 71.71 -3.53
CA ASP A 184 4.06 70.67 -3.62
C ASP A 184 2.68 71.31 -3.81
N PRO A 185 1.92 70.98 -4.88
CA PRO A 185 0.55 71.45 -5.07
C PRO A 185 -0.39 71.20 -3.87
N ALA A 186 -0.15 70.16 -3.07
CA ALA A 186 -0.91 69.88 -1.85
C ALA A 186 -0.60 70.84 -0.68
N THR A 187 0.42 71.69 -0.81
CA THR A 187 0.87 72.68 0.19
C THR A 187 0.65 74.13 -0.24
N LEU A 188 0.14 74.36 -1.46
CA LEU A 188 -0.12 75.70 -2.00
C LEU A 188 -1.56 76.15 -1.70
N ASP A 189 -1.72 77.42 -1.33
CA ASP A 189 -3.05 78.04 -1.21
C ASP A 189 -3.64 78.34 -2.60
N PRO A 190 -4.84 77.84 -2.95
CA PRO A 190 -5.51 78.17 -4.21
C PRO A 190 -5.93 79.64 -4.37
N LEU A 191 -6.02 80.40 -3.28
CA LEU A 191 -6.38 81.82 -3.28
C LEU A 191 -5.16 82.73 -3.52
N GLU A 192 -3.97 82.33 -3.07
CA GLU A 192 -2.70 83.03 -3.31
C GLU A 192 -1.70 82.18 -4.13
N PRO A 193 -2.02 81.85 -5.40
CA PRO A 193 -1.17 80.99 -6.22
C PRO A 193 0.19 81.64 -6.53
N PRO A 194 1.28 80.84 -6.58
CA PRO A 194 2.62 81.35 -6.88
C PRO A 194 2.73 81.81 -8.35
N PRO A 195 3.76 82.61 -8.71
CA PRO A 195 4.00 83.04 -10.09
C PRO A 195 4.18 81.85 -11.03
N SER A 196 3.45 81.85 -12.14
CA SER A 196 3.49 80.79 -13.15
C SER A 196 4.86 80.71 -13.81
N VAL A 197 5.39 79.49 -13.88
CA VAL A 197 6.56 79.14 -14.70
C VAL A 197 6.09 78.82 -16.11
N VAL A 198 6.74 79.44 -17.10
CA VAL A 198 6.53 79.20 -18.52
C VAL A 198 7.65 78.29 -19.03
N LEU A 199 7.36 77.04 -19.37
CA LEU A 199 8.31 76.15 -20.01
C LEU A 199 8.09 76.14 -21.52
N VAL A 200 9.18 76.26 -22.28
CA VAL A 200 9.18 76.28 -23.74
C VAL A 200 10.10 75.18 -24.27
N SER A 201 9.53 74.04 -24.65
CA SER A 201 10.27 72.87 -25.14
C SER A 201 10.35 72.88 -26.67
N MET A 202 11.45 73.42 -27.21
CA MET A 202 11.67 73.57 -28.64
C MET A 202 12.20 72.26 -29.25
N GLY A 203 11.28 71.52 -29.89
CA GLY A 203 11.57 70.31 -30.64
C GLY A 203 12.09 70.59 -32.05
N VAL A 204 11.89 69.62 -32.94
CA VAL A 204 12.37 69.68 -34.34
C VAL A 204 11.45 70.56 -35.21
N ASP A 205 10.17 70.24 -35.33
CA ASP A 205 9.22 70.98 -36.17
C ASP A 205 8.15 71.74 -35.36
N ALA A 206 8.09 71.51 -34.06
CA ALA A 206 7.12 72.11 -33.16
C ALA A 206 7.78 72.45 -31.82
N THR A 207 7.15 73.38 -31.10
CA THR A 207 7.54 73.80 -29.76
C THR A 207 6.34 73.66 -28.83
N ASP A 208 6.49 72.85 -27.79
CA ASP A 208 5.46 72.68 -26.76
C ASP A 208 5.66 73.75 -25.67
N LEU A 209 4.64 74.58 -25.46
CA LEU A 209 4.57 75.63 -24.46
C LEU A 209 3.65 75.18 -23.32
N VAL A 210 4.18 75.16 -22.10
CA VAL A 210 3.45 74.80 -20.88
C VAL A 210 3.56 75.95 -19.89
N VAL A 211 2.43 76.37 -19.32
CA VAL A 211 2.38 77.43 -18.30
C VAL A 211 1.70 76.86 -17.07
N THR A 212 2.37 76.86 -15.92
CA THR A 212 1.84 76.30 -14.68
C THR A 212 2.38 76.99 -13.43
N ASN A 213 1.54 77.05 -12.41
CA ASN A 213 1.85 77.45 -11.03
C ASN A 213 1.70 76.27 -10.05
N GLY A 214 1.65 75.02 -10.54
CA GLY A 214 1.45 73.81 -9.75
C GLY A 214 -0.03 73.47 -9.52
N LEU A 215 -0.88 74.49 -9.40
CA LEU A 215 -2.32 74.35 -9.15
C LEU A 215 -3.15 74.33 -10.44
N ARG A 216 -2.76 75.10 -11.46
CA ARG A 216 -3.35 75.17 -12.80
C ARG A 216 -2.31 74.87 -13.87
N ILE A 217 -2.79 74.44 -15.03
CA ILE A 217 -1.97 74.11 -16.20
C ILE A 217 -2.65 74.66 -17.44
N TRP A 218 -1.89 75.34 -18.28
CA TRP A 218 -2.28 75.71 -19.64
C TRP A 218 -1.20 75.22 -20.60
N GLN A 219 -1.60 74.68 -21.76
CA GLN A 219 -0.66 74.20 -22.77
C GLN A 219 -1.05 74.66 -24.17
N ARG A 220 -0.04 74.91 -25.01
CA ARG A 220 -0.18 75.13 -26.44
C ARG A 220 1.03 74.56 -27.17
N SER A 221 0.82 73.82 -28.24
CA SER A 221 1.92 73.44 -29.14
C SER A 221 1.92 74.37 -30.36
N MET A 222 3.10 74.86 -30.73
CA MET A 222 3.32 75.85 -31.81
C MET A 222 4.06 75.18 -32.98
N PRO A 223 3.68 75.41 -34.26
CA PRO A 223 4.26 74.74 -35.43
C PRO A 223 5.60 75.35 -35.89
N ILE A 224 6.51 75.60 -34.94
CA ILE A 224 7.84 76.15 -35.15
C ILE A 224 8.85 75.40 -34.28
N GLY A 225 10.00 75.05 -34.84
CA GLY A 225 11.06 74.34 -34.10
C GLY A 225 12.45 74.49 -34.74
N GLY A 226 13.39 73.67 -34.26
CA GLY A 226 14.79 73.67 -34.69
C GLY A 226 15.03 73.43 -36.19
N ASN A 227 14.06 72.90 -36.93
CA ASN A 227 14.09 72.68 -38.39
C ASN A 227 13.84 73.99 -39.17
N ASN A 228 13.01 74.90 -38.65
CA ASN A 228 12.77 76.21 -39.28
C ASN A 228 14.08 77.00 -39.39
N PHE A 229 14.90 76.97 -38.34
CA PHE A 229 16.25 77.56 -38.32
C PHE A 229 17.18 76.92 -39.38
N THR A 230 17.15 75.59 -39.55
CA THR A 230 17.95 74.91 -40.59
C THR A 230 17.49 75.29 -41.99
N LYS A 231 16.17 75.34 -42.24
CA LYS A 231 15.57 75.77 -43.52
C LYS A 231 15.93 77.22 -43.87
N ALA A 232 15.94 78.12 -42.87
CA ALA A 232 16.37 79.51 -43.06
C ALA A 232 17.86 79.63 -43.44
N LEU A 233 18.74 78.78 -42.89
CA LEU A 233 20.15 78.71 -43.31
C LEU A 233 20.33 78.11 -44.71
N VAL A 234 19.56 77.06 -45.07
CA VAL A 234 19.53 76.50 -46.43
C VAL A 234 19.18 77.59 -47.45
N GLN A 235 18.14 78.38 -47.19
CA GLN A 235 17.70 79.46 -48.09
C GLN A 235 18.66 80.66 -48.09
N GLY A 236 19.00 81.19 -46.91
CA GLY A 236 19.79 82.41 -46.76
C GLY A 236 21.27 82.26 -47.13
N MET A 237 21.84 81.06 -47.02
CA MET A 237 23.25 80.79 -47.31
C MET A 237 23.47 79.78 -48.47
N LYS A 238 22.40 79.33 -49.14
CA LYS A 238 22.43 78.37 -50.26
C LYS A 238 23.17 77.06 -49.93
N LEU A 239 23.01 76.57 -48.71
CA LEU A 239 23.65 75.35 -48.20
C LEU A 239 22.77 74.11 -48.38
N THR A 240 23.38 72.93 -48.45
CA THR A 240 22.63 71.66 -48.30
C THR A 240 22.13 71.50 -46.86
N PHE A 241 21.05 70.74 -46.65
CA PHE A 241 20.43 70.58 -45.33
C PHE A 241 21.42 70.11 -44.26
N ALA A 242 22.24 69.10 -44.56
CA ALA A 242 23.26 68.60 -43.63
C ALA A 242 24.31 69.67 -43.26
N LYS A 243 24.78 70.47 -44.22
CA LYS A 243 25.72 71.58 -43.97
C LYS A 243 25.07 72.69 -43.15
N ALA A 244 23.81 73.02 -43.43
CA ALA A 244 23.04 73.99 -42.66
C ALA A 244 22.78 73.51 -41.22
N GLU A 245 22.52 72.22 -41.00
CA GLU A 245 22.34 71.64 -39.66
C GLU A 245 23.64 71.66 -38.86
N GLN A 246 24.76 71.25 -39.48
CA GLN A 246 26.09 71.31 -38.87
C GLN A 246 26.47 72.75 -38.50
N LEU A 247 26.19 73.71 -39.39
CA LEU A 247 26.44 75.13 -39.18
C LEU A 247 25.54 75.71 -38.08
N LYS A 248 24.27 75.34 -38.01
CA LYS A 248 23.34 75.70 -36.92
C LYS A 248 23.86 75.21 -35.57
N ARG A 249 24.22 73.92 -35.47
CA ARG A 249 24.76 73.29 -34.25
C ARG A 249 26.07 73.95 -33.80
N ASN A 250 26.88 74.45 -34.73
CA ASN A 250 28.17 75.10 -34.46
C ASN A 250 28.16 76.62 -34.66
N ALA A 251 27.00 77.29 -34.68
CA ALA A 251 26.89 78.69 -35.12
C ALA A 251 27.78 79.68 -34.33
N ALA A 252 28.07 79.39 -33.07
CA ALA A 252 28.97 80.18 -32.22
C ALA A 252 30.47 80.01 -32.52
N ARG A 253 30.83 79.09 -33.41
CA ARG A 253 32.20 78.82 -33.91
C ARG A 253 32.35 79.08 -35.42
N ALA A 254 31.29 79.54 -36.09
CA ALA A 254 31.33 79.87 -37.51
C ALA A 254 32.13 81.15 -37.76
N GLU A 255 32.98 81.16 -38.79
CA GLU A 255 33.80 82.32 -39.18
C GLU A 255 32.93 83.59 -39.35
N ASN A 256 31.82 83.46 -40.08
CA ASN A 256 30.84 84.53 -40.31
C ASN A 256 29.59 84.38 -39.42
N ALA A 257 29.76 84.18 -38.11
CA ALA A 257 28.66 83.98 -37.15
C ALA A 257 27.56 85.09 -37.21
N LYS A 258 27.92 86.32 -37.59
CA LYS A 258 26.98 87.43 -37.80
C LYS A 258 25.98 87.15 -38.93
N ASP A 259 26.43 86.54 -40.02
CA ASP A 259 25.60 86.25 -41.19
C ASP A 259 24.75 85.00 -40.98
N VAL A 260 25.28 84.01 -40.26
CA VAL A 260 24.52 82.86 -39.73
C VAL A 260 23.37 83.35 -38.86
N PHE A 261 23.60 84.33 -37.98
CA PHE A 261 22.53 84.96 -37.19
C PHE A 261 21.55 85.77 -38.06
N ASN A 262 22.03 86.57 -39.02
CA ASN A 262 21.17 87.35 -39.92
C ASN A 262 20.23 86.46 -40.75
N ALA A 263 20.72 85.33 -41.26
CA ALA A 263 19.92 84.36 -42.01
C ALA A 263 18.84 83.68 -41.13
N MET A 264 19.14 83.43 -39.85
CA MET A 264 18.17 82.89 -38.89
C MET A 264 17.22 83.94 -38.28
N ARG A 265 17.52 85.25 -38.40
CA ARG A 265 16.77 86.35 -37.76
C ARG A 265 15.25 86.35 -38.05
N PRO A 266 14.74 85.99 -39.24
CA PRO A 266 13.30 85.84 -39.47
C PRO A 266 12.65 84.82 -38.54
N VAL A 267 13.31 83.67 -38.30
CA VAL A 267 12.79 82.60 -37.42
C VAL A 267 12.86 82.99 -35.94
N PHE A 268 13.88 83.75 -35.53
CA PHE A 268 13.92 84.35 -34.19
C PHE A 268 12.74 85.31 -33.98
N ASN A 269 12.45 86.18 -34.95
CA ASN A 269 11.31 87.10 -34.90
C ASN A 269 9.96 86.35 -34.85
N GLU A 270 9.79 85.34 -35.72
CA GLU A 270 8.59 84.49 -35.79
C GLU A 270 8.33 83.78 -34.46
N PHE A 271 9.37 83.11 -33.92
CA PHE A 271 9.29 82.39 -32.64
C PHE A 271 8.94 83.31 -31.46
N ALA A 272 9.62 84.46 -31.33
CA ALA A 272 9.33 85.40 -30.25
C ALA A 272 7.92 86.02 -30.38
N SER A 273 7.45 86.27 -31.62
CA SER A 273 6.10 86.79 -31.88
C SER A 273 5.02 85.78 -31.52
N GLU A 274 5.21 84.50 -31.86
CA GLU A 274 4.22 83.45 -31.57
C GLU A 274 4.22 83.05 -30.08
N LEU A 275 5.37 83.11 -29.42
CA LEU A 275 5.46 82.99 -27.97
C LEU A 275 4.78 84.17 -27.25
N GLN A 276 5.00 85.42 -27.67
CA GLN A 276 4.28 86.59 -27.15
C GLN A 276 2.78 86.46 -27.35
N ARG A 277 2.33 86.06 -28.55
CA ARG A 277 0.91 85.79 -28.85
C ARG A 277 0.33 84.75 -27.88
N SER A 278 1.07 83.69 -27.62
CA SER A 278 0.66 82.60 -26.74
C SER A 278 0.55 83.05 -25.28
N LEU A 279 1.49 83.84 -24.78
CA LEU A 279 1.42 84.43 -23.44
C LEU A 279 0.29 85.46 -23.29
N ASN A 280 -0.01 86.20 -24.36
CA ASN A 280 -1.16 87.10 -24.39
C ASN A 280 -2.50 86.33 -24.32
N TYR A 281 -2.61 85.18 -24.99
CA TYR A 281 -3.78 84.30 -24.85
C TYR A 281 -3.92 83.72 -23.43
N PHE A 282 -2.81 83.27 -22.82
CA PHE A 282 -2.81 82.80 -21.43
C PHE A 282 -3.30 83.90 -20.48
N SER A 283 -2.69 85.09 -20.53
CA SER A 283 -3.02 86.23 -19.65
C SER A 283 -4.43 86.81 -19.90
N GLY A 284 -4.99 86.59 -21.10
CA GLY A 284 -6.38 86.89 -21.40
C GLY A 284 -7.37 85.88 -20.80
N SER A 285 -6.96 84.62 -20.63
CA SER A 285 -7.75 83.53 -20.08
C SER A 285 -7.69 83.45 -18.55
N ASP A 286 -6.55 83.77 -17.95
CA ASP A 286 -6.39 83.92 -16.50
C ASP A 286 -5.74 85.28 -16.20
N ARG A 287 -6.58 86.25 -15.78
CA ARG A 287 -6.17 87.63 -15.54
C ARG A 287 -5.50 87.84 -14.19
N SER A 288 -5.54 86.87 -13.26
CA SER A 288 -4.85 86.98 -11.96
C SER A 288 -3.48 86.29 -11.98
N ALA A 289 -3.22 85.40 -12.94
CA ALA A 289 -1.94 84.73 -13.09
C ALA A 289 -0.79 85.70 -13.42
N LYS A 290 0.22 85.73 -12.55
CA LYS A 290 1.49 86.44 -12.76
C LYS A 290 2.49 85.50 -13.43
N ILE A 291 3.08 85.89 -14.57
CA ILE A 291 4.19 85.15 -15.17
C ILE A 291 5.47 85.47 -14.40
N GLY A 292 6.12 84.45 -13.83
CA GLY A 292 7.36 84.60 -13.06
C GLY A 292 8.62 84.56 -13.94
N LYS A 293 8.84 83.43 -14.61
CA LYS A 293 10.04 83.18 -15.43
C LYS A 293 9.75 82.25 -16.60
N VAL A 294 10.59 82.33 -17.63
CA VAL A 294 10.54 81.49 -18.84
C VAL A 294 11.76 80.55 -18.86
N LEU A 295 11.50 79.25 -18.96
CA LEU A 295 12.47 78.17 -19.00
C LEU A 295 12.52 77.56 -20.40
N LEU A 296 13.65 77.70 -21.09
CA LEU A 296 13.89 77.12 -22.41
C LEU A 296 14.46 75.71 -22.30
N LEU A 297 13.83 74.75 -22.98
CA LEU A 297 14.21 73.33 -23.05
C LEU A 297 14.16 72.84 -24.52
N GLY A 298 14.76 71.68 -24.80
CA GLY A 298 14.91 71.12 -26.14
C GLY A 298 16.25 71.50 -26.78
N ASN A 299 16.83 70.58 -27.58
CA ASN A 299 18.19 70.73 -28.12
C ASN A 299 18.37 71.96 -29.04
N ALA A 300 17.31 72.47 -29.66
CA ALA A 300 17.38 73.71 -30.45
C ALA A 300 17.70 74.96 -29.60
N THR A 301 17.38 74.94 -28.30
CA THR A 301 17.67 76.06 -27.38
C THR A 301 19.15 76.19 -27.01
N LYS A 302 20.00 75.26 -27.48
CA LYS A 302 21.47 75.40 -27.47
C LYS A 302 21.97 76.57 -28.35
N LEU A 303 21.14 77.09 -29.26
CA LEU A 303 21.44 78.27 -30.08
C LEU A 303 21.84 79.49 -29.21
N LYS A 304 23.10 79.92 -29.33
CA LYS A 304 23.64 81.08 -28.62
C LYS A 304 22.85 82.34 -29.01
N GLY A 305 22.41 83.11 -28.01
CA GLY A 305 21.60 84.31 -28.22
C GLY A 305 20.08 84.10 -28.22
N LEU A 306 19.56 82.86 -28.28
CA LEU A 306 18.11 82.63 -28.29
C LEU A 306 17.43 83.15 -27.02
N ALA A 307 17.97 82.81 -25.84
CA ALA A 307 17.44 83.27 -24.56
C ALA A 307 17.49 84.80 -24.44
N ASP A 308 18.63 85.40 -24.79
CA ASP A 308 18.84 86.85 -24.72
C ASP A 308 17.94 87.63 -25.70
N PHE A 309 17.69 87.07 -26.88
CA PHE A 309 16.80 87.64 -27.89
C PHE A 309 15.33 87.61 -27.43
N VAL A 310 14.86 86.43 -26.99
CA VAL A 310 13.48 86.25 -26.54
C VAL A 310 13.21 87.02 -25.25
N GLY A 311 14.15 87.06 -24.29
CA GLY A 311 14.00 87.83 -23.06
C GLY A 311 13.85 89.33 -23.31
N LYS A 312 14.63 89.89 -24.25
CA LYS A 312 14.49 91.28 -24.69
C LYS A 312 13.18 91.55 -25.42
N GLN A 313 12.71 90.63 -26.24
CA GLN A 313 11.48 90.80 -27.03
C GLN A 313 10.21 90.66 -26.18
N LEU A 314 10.22 89.80 -25.16
CA LEU A 314 9.09 89.59 -24.24
C LEU A 314 9.12 90.52 -23.00
N ASN A 315 10.26 91.15 -22.71
CA ASN A 315 10.56 91.83 -21.44
C ASN A 315 10.33 90.92 -20.21
N LEU A 316 10.83 89.68 -20.28
CA LEU A 316 10.73 88.65 -19.25
C LEU A 316 12.08 87.99 -18.98
N GLU A 317 12.24 87.43 -17.77
CA GLU A 317 13.38 86.58 -17.46
C GLU A 317 13.29 85.27 -18.27
N VAL A 318 14.17 85.12 -19.27
CA VAL A 318 14.27 83.92 -20.12
C VAL A 318 15.62 83.26 -19.88
N GLN A 319 15.59 82.07 -19.26
CA GLN A 319 16.78 81.26 -18.99
C GLN A 319 16.65 79.86 -19.60
N ARG A 320 17.78 79.19 -19.86
CA ARG A 320 17.79 77.79 -20.31
C ARG A 320 17.75 76.86 -19.11
N TYR A 321 17.08 75.72 -19.22
CA TYR A 321 17.03 74.74 -18.15
C TYR A 321 18.44 74.23 -17.81
N ASP A 322 18.86 74.38 -16.55
CA ASP A 322 20.25 74.12 -16.15
C ASP A 322 20.43 72.78 -15.44
N SER A 323 19.64 72.52 -14.40
CA SER A 323 19.73 71.29 -13.61
C SER A 323 18.35 70.72 -13.28
N TYR A 324 18.25 69.39 -13.34
CA TYR A 324 17.15 68.65 -12.75
C TYR A 324 17.40 68.59 -11.24
N ARG A 325 16.44 69.04 -10.42
CA ARG A 325 16.65 69.29 -8.99
C ARG A 325 16.25 68.11 -8.12
N GLY A 326 15.16 67.43 -8.46
CA GLY A 326 14.72 66.18 -7.85
C GLY A 326 15.31 64.94 -8.55
N LEU A 327 16.39 65.07 -9.31
CA LEU A 327 17.03 63.96 -10.03
C LEU A 327 18.41 63.62 -9.44
N GLU A 328 18.45 62.52 -8.70
CA GLU A 328 19.67 61.95 -8.13
C GLU A 328 20.26 60.87 -9.05
N GLY A 329 21.33 60.21 -8.61
CA GLY A 329 22.03 59.17 -9.40
C GLY A 329 23.26 59.73 -10.10
N ALA A 330 24.36 59.86 -9.35
CA ALA A 330 25.58 60.51 -9.81
C ALA A 330 26.18 59.90 -11.08
N ALA A 331 26.00 58.60 -11.33
CA ALA A 331 26.45 57.91 -12.54
C ALA A 331 25.80 58.47 -13.82
N VAL A 332 24.51 58.84 -13.75
CA VAL A 332 23.78 59.48 -14.85
C VAL A 332 24.07 60.99 -14.85
N THR A 333 23.79 61.67 -13.74
CA THR A 333 23.83 63.15 -13.70
C THR A 333 25.23 63.74 -13.86
N SER A 334 26.29 62.98 -13.54
CA SER A 334 27.68 63.41 -13.76
C SER A 334 28.21 63.11 -15.17
N SER A 335 27.58 62.22 -15.93
CA SER A 335 28.04 61.79 -17.25
C SER A 335 28.10 62.95 -18.25
N SER A 336 29.16 62.99 -19.07
CA SER A 336 29.31 64.00 -20.14
C SER A 336 28.19 63.90 -21.17
N ALA A 337 27.90 62.68 -21.67
CA ALA A 337 26.86 62.45 -22.67
C ALA A 337 25.45 62.83 -22.16
N PHE A 338 25.18 62.69 -20.86
CA PHE A 338 23.95 63.19 -20.24
C PHE A 338 23.96 64.72 -20.13
N LYS A 339 25.03 65.32 -19.59
CA LYS A 339 25.19 66.79 -19.46
C LYS A 339 25.06 67.51 -20.81
N ASP A 340 25.72 67.01 -21.84
CA ASP A 340 25.67 67.56 -23.20
C ASP A 340 24.26 67.51 -23.79
N ASN A 341 23.47 66.48 -23.46
CA ASN A 341 22.10 66.29 -23.95
C ASN A 341 21.00 66.60 -22.92
N ARG A 342 21.34 67.19 -21.77
CA ARG A 342 20.40 67.40 -20.64
C ARG A 342 19.11 68.10 -21.08
N LEU A 343 19.23 69.09 -21.97
CA LEU A 343 18.12 69.86 -22.52
C LEU A 343 17.13 69.03 -23.36
N SER A 344 17.46 67.82 -23.79
CA SER A 344 16.50 66.94 -24.48
C SER A 344 15.79 65.92 -23.59
N PHE A 345 16.22 65.74 -22.33
CA PHE A 345 15.66 64.72 -21.43
C PHE A 345 14.38 65.16 -20.69
N GLY A 346 13.92 66.41 -20.81
CA GLY A 346 12.82 66.93 -20.00
C GLY A 346 11.51 66.14 -20.13
N THR A 347 11.15 65.71 -21.34
CA THR A 347 10.00 64.82 -21.56
C THR A 347 10.23 63.45 -20.90
N ALA A 348 11.39 62.83 -21.14
CA ALA A 348 11.72 61.50 -20.63
C ALA A 348 11.74 61.45 -19.09
N TYR A 349 12.28 62.50 -18.45
CA TYR A 349 12.24 62.66 -16.99
C TYR A 349 10.80 62.87 -16.48
N GLY A 350 9.99 63.68 -17.16
CA GLY A 350 8.56 63.86 -16.89
C GLY A 350 7.72 62.57 -17.00
N LEU A 351 8.06 61.69 -17.94
CA LEU A 351 7.47 60.36 -18.09
C LEU A 351 7.92 59.41 -16.95
N ALA A 352 9.21 59.45 -16.59
CA ALA A 352 9.73 58.65 -15.49
C ALA A 352 9.09 59.03 -14.15
N LEU A 353 8.89 60.32 -13.88
CA LEU A 353 8.13 60.83 -12.73
C LEU A 353 6.70 60.27 -12.67
N GLN A 354 5.99 60.22 -13.81
CA GLN A 354 4.67 59.60 -13.87
C GLN A 354 4.70 58.10 -13.61
N GLY A 355 5.69 57.39 -14.15
CA GLY A 355 5.81 55.96 -13.94
C GLY A 355 6.19 55.58 -12.51
N VAL A 356 7.00 56.37 -11.79
CA VAL A 356 7.28 56.15 -10.35
C VAL A 356 6.16 56.66 -9.43
N GLN A 357 5.15 57.35 -9.98
CA GLN A 357 3.96 57.87 -9.29
C GLN A 357 4.18 59.14 -8.44
N GLU A 358 5.31 59.83 -8.64
CA GLU A 358 5.64 61.15 -8.05
C GLU A 358 5.08 62.34 -8.88
N ALA A 359 4.33 62.07 -9.95
CA ALA A 359 3.76 63.07 -10.83
C ALA A 359 2.41 63.63 -10.33
N SER A 360 2.14 64.90 -10.62
CA SER A 360 0.83 65.53 -10.39
C SER A 360 -0.21 65.15 -11.46
N ILE A 361 0.21 64.77 -12.67
CA ILE A 361 -0.65 64.33 -13.77
C ILE A 361 -0.37 62.87 -14.07
N ASN A 362 -1.37 62.01 -13.87
CA ASN A 362 -1.21 60.55 -13.98
C ASN A 362 -2.04 59.91 -15.12
N THR A 363 -2.53 60.71 -16.07
CA THR A 363 -3.40 60.28 -17.17
C THR A 363 -2.74 59.31 -18.14
N ASN A 364 -3.51 58.38 -18.70
CA ASN A 364 -3.03 57.35 -19.61
C ASN A 364 -3.91 57.25 -20.87
N LEU A 365 -3.30 57.49 -22.04
CA LEU A 365 -3.92 57.35 -23.36
C LEU A 365 -3.63 55.99 -24.01
N LEU A 366 -3.10 55.02 -23.25
CA LEU A 366 -2.93 53.65 -23.71
C LEU A 366 -4.30 52.93 -23.76
N PRO A 367 -4.62 52.17 -24.82
CA PRO A 367 -5.93 51.50 -24.95
C PRO A 367 -6.26 50.61 -23.75
N GLY A 368 -7.51 50.67 -23.29
CA GLY A 368 -7.98 49.97 -22.10
C GLY A 368 -7.83 48.45 -22.17
N GLU A 369 -7.79 47.89 -23.38
CA GLU A 369 -7.49 46.49 -23.67
C GLU A 369 -6.05 46.13 -23.25
N ILE A 370 -5.07 46.94 -23.68
CA ILE A 370 -3.65 46.74 -23.37
C ILE A 370 -3.39 46.98 -21.88
N VAL A 371 -4.00 48.02 -21.28
CA VAL A 371 -3.92 48.27 -19.84
C VAL A 371 -4.46 47.07 -19.03
N ARG A 372 -5.58 46.47 -19.45
CA ARG A 372 -6.12 45.25 -18.83
C ARG A 372 -5.19 44.06 -19.01
N GLU A 373 -4.59 43.88 -20.19
CA GLU A 373 -3.61 42.83 -20.43
C GLU A 373 -2.41 42.96 -19.48
N ARG A 374 -1.76 44.12 -19.38
CA ARG A 374 -0.65 44.36 -18.44
C ARG A 374 -1.04 44.17 -16.96
N LEU A 375 -2.27 44.52 -16.59
CA LEU A 375 -2.81 44.26 -15.25
C LEU A 375 -3.06 42.76 -14.99
N ILE A 376 -3.47 41.99 -16.00
CA ILE A 376 -3.57 40.53 -15.93
C ILE A 376 -2.17 39.92 -15.83
N GLU A 377 -1.20 40.40 -16.61
CA GLU A 377 0.16 39.85 -16.67
C GLU A 377 0.97 40.03 -15.39
N SER A 378 0.91 41.21 -14.79
CA SER A 378 1.46 41.44 -13.44
C SER A 378 0.83 40.53 -12.37
N LYS A 379 -0.38 40.01 -12.60
CA LYS A 379 -1.10 39.09 -11.71
C LYS A 379 -0.98 37.61 -12.09
N LYS A 380 -0.67 37.24 -13.35
CA LYS A 380 -0.42 35.86 -13.82
C LYS A 380 0.43 35.05 -12.81
N PRO A 381 1.62 35.51 -12.33
CA PRO A 381 2.44 34.74 -11.41
C PRO A 381 1.83 34.59 -10.00
N TRP A 382 1.03 35.55 -9.53
CA TRP A 382 0.33 35.46 -8.24
C TRP A 382 -0.87 34.51 -8.32
N ALA A 383 -1.60 34.52 -9.44
CA ALA A 383 -2.68 33.57 -9.70
C ALA A 383 -2.14 32.12 -9.79
N VAL A 384 -1.02 31.90 -10.47
CA VAL A 384 -0.34 30.59 -10.50
C VAL A 384 0.12 30.17 -9.10
N GLY A 385 0.72 31.08 -8.31
CA GLY A 385 1.10 30.80 -6.92
C GLY A 385 -0.09 30.41 -6.05
N ALA A 386 -1.22 31.11 -6.17
CA ALA A 386 -2.46 30.79 -5.45
C ALA A 386 -3.05 29.44 -5.89
N MET A 387 -3.05 29.12 -7.19
CA MET A 387 -3.48 27.82 -7.72
C MET A 387 -2.63 26.66 -7.18
N VAL A 388 -1.30 26.83 -7.16
CA VAL A 388 -0.38 25.83 -6.59
C VAL A 388 -0.59 25.69 -5.07
N GLY A 389 -0.82 26.80 -4.35
CA GLY A 389 -1.15 26.77 -2.92
C GLY A 389 -2.47 26.03 -2.62
N LEU A 390 -3.52 26.27 -3.42
CA LEU A 390 -4.80 25.58 -3.32
C LEU A 390 -4.68 24.08 -3.65
N LEU A 391 -3.90 23.71 -4.68
CA LEU A 391 -3.61 22.31 -4.99
C LEU A 391 -2.83 21.63 -3.86
N GLY A 392 -1.83 22.30 -3.27
CA GLY A 392 -1.09 21.80 -2.12
C GLY A 392 -1.97 21.58 -0.89
N ALA A 393 -2.82 22.55 -0.55
CA ALA A 393 -3.79 22.44 0.54
C ALA A 393 -4.82 21.31 0.29
N SER A 394 -5.26 21.15 -0.96
CA SER A 394 -6.19 20.08 -1.37
C SER A 394 -5.54 18.70 -1.27
N ALA A 395 -4.27 18.57 -1.68
CA ALA A 395 -3.49 17.35 -1.56
C ALA A 395 -3.21 16.98 -0.09
N LEU A 396 -2.89 17.95 0.77
CA LEU A 396 -2.73 17.75 2.21
C LEU A 396 -4.05 17.30 2.87
N SER A 397 -5.17 17.92 2.50
CA SER A 397 -6.50 17.53 2.98
C SER A 397 -6.89 16.11 2.53
N PHE A 398 -6.63 15.77 1.26
CA PHE A 398 -6.84 14.43 0.72
C PHE A 398 -5.97 13.39 1.45
N LEU A 399 -4.67 13.64 1.62
CA LEU A 399 -3.75 12.74 2.32
C LEU A 399 -4.16 12.55 3.79
N GLY A 400 -4.51 13.63 4.50
CA GLY A 400 -5.01 13.55 5.88
C GLY A 400 -6.28 12.71 5.98
N THR A 401 -7.23 12.90 5.04
CA THR A 401 -8.46 12.11 4.97
C THR A 401 -8.18 10.64 4.62
N PHE A 402 -7.21 10.38 3.74
CA PHE A 402 -6.79 9.02 3.36
C PHE A 402 -6.11 8.28 4.52
N PHE A 403 -5.23 8.94 5.30
CA PHE A 403 -4.65 8.36 6.51
C PHE A 403 -5.70 8.14 7.61
N ALA A 404 -6.67 9.03 7.75
CA ALA A 404 -7.82 8.81 8.63
C ALA A 404 -8.69 7.62 8.18
N TRP A 405 -8.93 7.45 6.88
CA TRP A 405 -9.71 6.33 6.32
C TRP A 405 -8.99 4.98 6.46
N THR A 406 -7.66 4.95 6.31
CA THR A 406 -6.85 3.73 6.47
C THR A 406 -6.58 3.35 7.93
N THR A 407 -6.98 4.21 8.88
CA THR A 407 -6.89 3.93 10.32
C THR A 407 -8.26 3.51 10.86
N TYR A 408 -8.40 2.24 11.27
CA TYR A 408 -9.61 1.81 11.99
C TYR A 408 -9.52 2.20 13.47
N SER A 409 -10.64 2.61 14.08
CA SER A 409 -10.73 2.84 15.52
C SER A 409 -11.03 1.53 16.26
N PRO A 410 -10.13 1.01 17.12
CA PRO A 410 -10.36 -0.27 17.79
C PRO A 410 -11.62 -0.26 18.68
N GLU A 411 -11.94 0.89 19.28
CA GLU A 411 -13.02 1.05 20.25
C GLU A 411 -14.41 0.81 19.65
N LEU A 412 -14.68 1.24 18.40
CA LEU A 412 -15.97 1.04 17.75
C LEU A 412 -16.23 -0.44 17.39
N TYR A 413 -15.16 -1.20 17.14
CA TYR A 413 -15.26 -2.61 16.74
C TYR A 413 -14.97 -3.60 17.87
N ALA A 414 -14.53 -3.14 19.04
CA ALA A 414 -14.21 -3.97 20.20
C ALA A 414 -15.36 -4.90 20.63
N GLY A 415 -16.62 -4.43 20.54
CA GLY A 415 -17.80 -5.26 20.79
C GLY A 415 -17.94 -6.41 19.79
N ALA A 416 -17.82 -6.12 18.50
CA ALA A 416 -17.93 -7.11 17.43
C ALA A 416 -16.80 -8.16 17.49
N PHE A 417 -15.56 -7.74 17.79
CA PHE A 417 -14.44 -8.67 18.00
C PHE A 417 -14.67 -9.57 19.23
N ARG A 418 -15.09 -8.99 20.37
CA ARG A 418 -15.40 -9.76 21.59
C ARG A 418 -16.51 -10.79 21.36
N ASP A 419 -17.54 -10.43 20.62
CA ASP A 419 -18.66 -11.33 20.35
C ASP A 419 -18.28 -12.43 19.33
N ALA A 420 -17.37 -12.13 18.38
CA ALA A 420 -16.76 -13.11 17.48
C ALA A 420 -15.84 -14.10 18.22
N ASP A 421 -14.99 -13.63 19.14
CA ASP A 421 -14.19 -14.50 20.00
C ASP A 421 -15.09 -15.33 20.94
N ALA A 422 -16.15 -14.76 21.50
CA ALA A 422 -17.14 -15.51 22.27
C ALA A 422 -17.88 -16.59 21.44
N ALA A 423 -18.07 -16.38 20.13
CA ALA A 423 -18.60 -17.40 19.23
C ALA A 423 -17.56 -18.50 18.93
N LYS A 424 -16.30 -18.11 18.66
CA LYS A 424 -15.16 -19.02 18.46
C LYS A 424 -14.91 -19.90 19.69
N THR A 425 -14.94 -19.35 20.89
CA THR A 425 -14.80 -20.09 22.15
C THR A 425 -15.95 -21.08 22.36
N ARG A 426 -17.21 -20.69 22.08
CA ARG A 426 -18.36 -21.61 22.14
C ARG A 426 -18.26 -22.75 21.13
N SER A 427 -17.80 -22.47 19.92
CA SER A 427 -17.54 -23.49 18.88
C SER A 427 -16.45 -24.48 19.32
N ALA A 428 -15.32 -23.99 19.82
CA ALA A 428 -14.24 -24.83 20.34
C ALA A 428 -14.69 -25.72 21.51
N ALA A 429 -15.48 -25.18 22.45
CA ALA A 429 -16.06 -25.94 23.55
C ALA A 429 -16.99 -27.06 23.06
N ALA A 430 -17.89 -26.77 22.11
CA ALA A 430 -18.79 -27.76 21.52
C ALA A 430 -18.05 -28.87 20.75
N LEU A 431 -16.96 -28.54 20.06
CA LEU A 431 -16.10 -29.53 19.40
C LEU A 431 -15.38 -30.43 20.43
N SER A 432 -14.93 -29.88 21.55
CA SER A 432 -14.32 -30.69 22.63
C SER A 432 -15.30 -31.64 23.31
N SER A 433 -16.54 -31.21 23.59
CA SER A 433 -17.55 -32.08 24.20
C SER A 433 -18.06 -33.16 23.24
N LEU A 434 -18.12 -32.88 21.94
CA LEU A 434 -18.38 -33.89 20.90
C LEU A 434 -17.30 -34.98 20.91
N ALA A 435 -16.02 -34.58 20.95
CA ALA A 435 -14.89 -35.51 20.97
C ALA A 435 -14.86 -36.38 22.24
N GLU A 436 -15.13 -35.79 23.41
CA GLU A 436 -15.24 -36.52 24.68
C GLU A 436 -16.41 -37.53 24.66
N THR A 437 -17.55 -37.13 24.09
CA THR A 437 -18.74 -38.00 23.96
C THR A 437 -18.47 -39.17 23.01
N LYS A 438 -17.81 -38.92 21.87
CA LYS A 438 -17.40 -39.96 20.91
C LYS A 438 -16.46 -40.97 21.56
N LYS A 439 -15.46 -40.52 22.32
CA LYS A 439 -14.55 -41.42 23.03
C LYS A 439 -15.30 -42.33 24.02
N LYS A 440 -16.23 -41.79 24.81
CA LYS A 440 -17.03 -42.59 25.76
C LYS A 440 -17.86 -43.68 25.07
N GLN A 441 -18.32 -43.44 23.84
CA GLN A 441 -19.01 -44.45 23.03
C GLN A 441 -18.06 -45.56 22.53
N GLU A 442 -16.85 -45.18 22.12
CA GLU A 442 -15.80 -46.11 21.68
C GLU A 442 -15.32 -47.01 22.84
N ASP A 443 -15.02 -46.40 24.00
CA ASP A 443 -14.64 -47.11 25.23
C ASP A 443 -15.72 -48.14 25.66
N ALA A 444 -17.00 -47.76 25.60
CA ALA A 444 -18.13 -48.65 25.94
C ALA A 444 -18.32 -49.80 24.93
N THR A 445 -18.10 -49.55 23.64
CA THR A 445 -18.18 -50.59 22.60
C THR A 445 -17.06 -51.62 22.77
N GLY A 446 -15.85 -51.18 23.16
CA GLY A 446 -14.74 -52.07 23.49
C GLY A 446 -15.06 -53.00 24.68
N GLN A 447 -15.70 -52.48 25.73
CA GLN A 447 -16.13 -53.31 26.87
C GLN A 447 -17.18 -54.36 26.46
N GLN A 448 -18.16 -54.00 25.63
CA GLN A 448 -19.15 -54.95 25.12
C GLN A 448 -18.49 -56.11 24.34
N GLN A 449 -17.50 -55.81 23.48
CA GLN A 449 -16.76 -56.81 22.71
C GLN A 449 -15.83 -57.70 23.56
N TYR A 450 -15.41 -57.25 24.75
CA TYR A 450 -14.68 -58.09 25.70
C TYR A 450 -15.62 -59.10 26.39
N LEU A 451 -16.78 -58.64 26.85
CA LEU A 451 -17.75 -59.48 27.57
C LEU A 451 -18.29 -60.64 26.72
N VAL A 452 -18.61 -60.40 25.45
CA VAL A 452 -19.05 -61.48 24.52
C VAL A 452 -17.98 -62.56 24.36
N ARG A 453 -16.70 -62.18 24.22
CA ARG A 453 -15.58 -63.14 24.09
C ARG A 453 -15.32 -63.97 25.35
N LEU A 454 -15.84 -63.58 26.52
CA LEU A 454 -15.79 -64.41 27.73
C LEU A 454 -16.90 -65.47 27.76
N GLU A 455 -18.05 -65.21 27.11
CA GLU A 455 -19.17 -66.16 27.04
C GLU A 455 -18.82 -67.35 26.14
N ASP A 456 -18.30 -67.10 24.93
CA ASP A 456 -17.89 -68.14 23.97
C ASP A 456 -16.82 -69.09 24.54
N ARG A 457 -15.81 -68.52 25.22
CA ARG A 457 -14.67 -69.27 25.80
C ARG A 457 -15.09 -70.38 26.76
N ARG A 458 -16.23 -70.22 27.46
CA ARG A 458 -16.75 -71.21 28.41
C ARG A 458 -17.15 -72.52 27.72
N PHE A 459 -17.64 -72.46 26.48
CA PHE A 459 -18.07 -73.65 25.75
C PHE A 459 -16.89 -74.37 25.10
N GLN A 460 -15.92 -73.62 24.56
CA GLN A 460 -14.74 -74.17 23.90
C GLN A 460 -13.93 -75.14 24.80
N SER A 461 -13.76 -74.84 26.08
CA SER A 461 -13.01 -75.69 27.01
C SER A 461 -13.73 -76.99 27.37
N ILE A 462 -15.06 -77.02 27.32
CA ILE A 462 -15.86 -78.23 27.57
C ILE A 462 -15.75 -79.18 26.37
N GLU A 463 -15.81 -78.67 25.14
CA GLU A 463 -15.65 -79.50 23.95
C GLU A 463 -14.23 -80.06 23.81
N MET A 464 -13.18 -79.30 24.14
CA MET A 464 -11.79 -79.81 24.13
C MET A 464 -11.64 -81.05 25.03
N LEU A 465 -12.19 -81.04 26.24
CA LEU A 465 -12.13 -82.19 27.15
C LEU A 465 -12.94 -83.39 26.64
N ARG A 466 -14.06 -83.17 25.95
CA ARG A 466 -14.86 -84.24 25.33
C ARG A 466 -14.18 -84.85 24.09
N VAL A 467 -13.45 -84.05 23.32
CA VAL A 467 -12.61 -84.55 22.22
C VAL A 467 -11.50 -85.44 22.76
N VAL A 468 -10.83 -85.04 23.85
CA VAL A 468 -9.80 -85.89 24.49
C VAL A 468 -10.39 -87.20 24.99
N GLU A 469 -11.57 -87.19 25.62
CA GLU A 469 -12.25 -88.41 26.07
C GLU A 469 -12.65 -89.34 24.90
N GLY A 470 -13.29 -88.79 23.86
CA GLY A 470 -13.69 -89.56 22.68
C GLY A 470 -12.54 -90.12 21.84
N LEU A 471 -11.32 -89.59 22.00
CA LEU A 471 -10.10 -90.09 21.34
C LEU A 471 -9.31 -91.11 22.17
N LEU A 472 -9.73 -91.41 23.41
CA LEU A 472 -9.16 -92.53 24.17
C LEU A 472 -9.60 -93.86 23.56
N PRO A 473 -8.70 -94.86 23.44
CA PRO A 473 -9.09 -96.20 23.01
C PRO A 473 -9.93 -96.85 24.12
N HIS A 474 -11.04 -97.44 23.70
CA HIS A 474 -11.98 -98.17 24.53
C HIS A 474 -12.27 -99.54 23.90
N ASP A 475 -12.38 -100.58 24.72
CA ASP A 475 -12.97 -101.86 24.32
C ASP A 475 -14.49 -101.86 24.50
N ASP A 476 -15.19 -102.68 23.72
CA ASP A 476 -16.63 -102.89 23.88
C ASP A 476 -16.90 -103.53 25.25
N PRO A 477 -17.71 -102.91 26.13
CA PRO A 477 -18.08 -103.49 27.43
C PRO A 477 -18.72 -104.88 27.34
N ALA A 478 -19.26 -105.27 26.17
CA ALA A 478 -19.82 -106.59 25.92
C ALA A 478 -18.77 -107.68 25.57
N SER A 479 -17.52 -107.32 25.24
CA SER A 479 -16.47 -108.28 24.83
C SER A 479 -15.07 -107.91 25.34
N LEU A 480 -14.95 -107.60 26.64
CA LEU A 480 -13.67 -107.30 27.28
C LEU A 480 -12.74 -108.54 27.34
N PRO A 481 -11.45 -108.41 26.96
CA PRO A 481 -10.44 -109.43 27.23
C PRO A 481 -10.31 -109.78 28.71
N GLU A 482 -10.17 -111.08 29.01
CA GLU A 482 -10.02 -111.61 30.39
C GLU A 482 -8.75 -111.08 31.06
N SER A 483 -7.63 -110.98 30.34
CA SER A 483 -6.42 -110.34 30.84
C SER A 483 -6.46 -108.83 30.62
N VAL A 484 -6.26 -108.06 31.70
CA VAL A 484 -6.07 -106.60 31.63
C VAL A 484 -4.89 -106.21 30.73
N SER A 485 -3.88 -107.08 30.59
CA SER A 485 -2.74 -106.84 29.69
C SER A 485 -3.10 -106.85 28.19
N ASP A 486 -4.24 -107.42 27.80
CA ASP A 486 -4.66 -107.54 26.38
C ASP A 486 -5.67 -106.45 25.97
N ARG A 487 -6.17 -105.66 26.92
CA ARG A 487 -7.18 -104.63 26.68
C ARG A 487 -6.62 -103.40 25.97
N ARG A 488 -7.48 -102.75 25.20
CA ARG A 488 -7.18 -101.52 24.46
C ARG A 488 -7.66 -100.29 25.24
N GLU A 489 -7.18 -100.15 26.47
CA GLU A 489 -7.49 -99.03 27.38
C GLU A 489 -6.23 -98.14 27.56
N LEU A 490 -6.43 -96.82 27.65
CA LEU A 490 -5.44 -95.85 28.17
C LEU A 490 -6.05 -95.15 29.39
N HIS A 491 -5.37 -95.20 30.53
CA HIS A 491 -5.80 -94.50 31.74
C HIS A 491 -5.14 -93.13 31.81
N VAL A 492 -5.91 -92.07 32.08
CA VAL A 492 -5.40 -90.70 32.26
C VAL A 492 -5.45 -90.36 33.75
N ASP A 493 -4.27 -90.14 34.34
CA ASP A 493 -4.07 -89.86 35.76
C ASP A 493 -4.16 -88.35 36.07
N SER A 494 -3.75 -87.48 35.15
CA SER A 494 -3.90 -86.02 35.27
C SER A 494 -4.07 -85.30 33.93
N ILE A 495 -4.72 -84.13 33.97
CA ILE A 495 -4.81 -83.17 32.85
C ILE A 495 -4.41 -81.78 33.39
N ASP A 496 -3.30 -81.25 32.89
CA ASP A 496 -2.79 -79.91 33.23
C ASP A 496 -2.82 -78.99 32.01
N CYS A 497 -3.18 -77.72 32.19
CA CYS A 497 -3.29 -76.74 31.10
C CYS A 497 -2.49 -75.46 31.41
N GLN A 498 -1.51 -75.12 30.57
CA GLN A 498 -0.69 -73.91 30.72
C GLN A 498 -0.82 -72.98 29.51
N TYR A 499 -1.03 -71.69 29.75
CA TYR A 499 -1.05 -70.66 28.70
C TYR A 499 0.36 -70.19 28.33
N PHE A 500 0.61 -70.03 27.03
CA PHE A 500 1.82 -69.46 26.45
C PHE A 500 1.46 -68.26 25.57
N PRO A 501 2.09 -67.08 25.77
CA PRO A 501 1.92 -65.93 24.86
C PRO A 501 2.41 -66.19 23.43
N ASP A 502 3.36 -67.12 23.25
CA ASP A 502 3.75 -67.70 21.96
C ASP A 502 4.12 -69.17 22.14
N LEU A 503 3.39 -70.07 21.46
CA LEU A 503 3.63 -71.52 21.51
C LEU A 503 4.97 -71.94 20.88
N ALA A 504 5.61 -71.09 20.06
CA ALA A 504 6.92 -71.38 19.50
C ALA A 504 8.01 -71.58 20.57
N ALA A 505 7.85 -70.93 21.73
CA ALA A 505 8.74 -71.09 22.89
C ALA A 505 8.62 -72.49 23.53
N TRP A 506 7.40 -73.04 23.61
CA TRP A 506 7.17 -74.42 24.06
C TRP A 506 7.71 -75.43 23.03
N PHE A 507 7.36 -75.28 21.76
CA PHE A 507 7.72 -76.25 20.72
C PHE A 507 9.24 -76.40 20.57
N THR A 508 9.99 -75.31 20.76
CA THR A 508 11.46 -75.33 20.79
C THR A 508 12.03 -76.24 21.89
N GLY A 509 11.35 -76.35 23.03
CA GLY A 509 11.76 -77.18 24.18
C GLY A 509 11.36 -78.65 24.10
N VAL A 510 10.46 -79.02 23.18
CA VAL A 510 9.95 -80.41 23.00
C VAL A 510 10.26 -81.00 21.63
N LYS A 511 11.09 -80.32 20.82
CA LYS A 511 11.34 -80.67 19.42
C LYS A 511 11.97 -82.07 19.24
N ASP A 512 12.85 -82.48 20.14
CA ASP A 512 13.50 -83.79 20.06
C ASP A 512 12.50 -84.91 20.40
N GLN A 513 11.61 -84.69 21.37
CA GLN A 513 10.48 -85.59 21.66
C GLN A 513 9.45 -85.62 20.52
N TRP A 514 9.20 -84.50 19.84
CA TRP A 514 8.32 -84.45 18.66
C TRP A 514 8.85 -85.37 17.54
N LEU A 515 10.15 -85.32 17.27
CA LEU A 515 10.81 -86.20 16.29
C LEU A 515 10.80 -87.68 16.75
N ALA A 516 11.01 -87.96 18.03
CA ALA A 516 10.88 -89.33 18.58
C ALA A 516 9.43 -89.84 18.53
N THR A 517 8.45 -88.95 18.64
CA THR A 517 7.02 -89.27 18.48
C THR A 517 6.67 -89.57 17.02
N HIS A 518 7.40 -89.03 16.03
CA HIS A 518 7.11 -89.17 14.59
C HIS A 518 8.37 -89.55 13.76
N PRO A 519 8.83 -90.82 13.83
CA PRO A 519 9.97 -91.29 13.05
C PRO A 519 9.66 -91.35 11.55
N ALA A 520 10.69 -91.13 10.71
CA ALA A 520 10.53 -90.80 9.29
C ALA A 520 10.59 -92.01 8.32
N GLU A 521 9.99 -93.15 8.68
CA GLU A 521 10.03 -94.39 7.86
C GLU A 521 8.68 -94.79 7.21
N GLU A 522 7.67 -93.93 7.24
CA GLU A 522 6.48 -94.05 6.36
C GLU A 522 6.55 -93.00 5.23
N ILE A 523 7.29 -93.33 4.17
CA ILE A 523 7.38 -92.55 2.93
C ILE A 523 7.32 -93.50 1.73
N ASP A 524 6.18 -93.55 1.04
CA ASP A 524 6.09 -94.08 -0.33
C ASP A 524 6.47 -92.96 -1.31
N GLU A 525 7.67 -93.06 -1.91
CA GLU A 525 8.23 -92.08 -2.84
C GLU A 525 7.67 -92.22 -4.28
N GLU A 526 6.41 -91.84 -4.54
CA GLU A 526 5.85 -91.98 -5.91
C GLU A 526 4.98 -90.81 -6.43
N GLU A 527 5.40 -89.54 -6.28
CA GLU A 527 4.91 -88.47 -7.21
C GLU A 527 5.83 -87.23 -7.44
N GLN A 528 7.16 -87.33 -7.32
CA GLN A 528 8.07 -86.22 -7.73
C GLN A 528 8.28 -86.12 -9.27
N ALA A 529 7.21 -86.01 -10.08
CA ALA A 529 7.35 -86.02 -11.55
C ALA A 529 6.24 -85.34 -12.41
N ALA A 530 5.72 -84.15 -12.04
CA ALA A 530 4.85 -83.37 -12.94
C ALA A 530 5.00 -81.84 -12.86
N ALA A 531 4.82 -81.18 -14.01
CA ALA A 531 4.75 -79.74 -14.33
C ALA A 531 4.79 -78.70 -13.17
N GLY A 532 5.58 -77.61 -13.20
CA GLY A 532 6.49 -77.12 -14.23
C GLY A 532 5.93 -75.96 -15.09
N THR A 533 6.36 -74.72 -14.77
CA THR A 533 6.18 -73.45 -15.53
C THR A 533 4.84 -72.69 -15.32
N PRO A 534 4.87 -71.35 -15.07
CA PRO A 534 3.66 -70.54 -14.82
C PRO A 534 3.10 -69.86 -16.08
N PRO A 535 1.90 -69.26 -15.97
CA PRO A 535 1.71 -67.90 -16.51
C PRO A 535 0.93 -66.95 -15.58
N ASP A 536 0.91 -65.66 -15.98
CA ASP A 536 0.28 -64.51 -15.31
C ASP A 536 -1.15 -64.26 -15.80
N ALA A 537 -2.11 -64.01 -14.87
CA ALA A 537 -3.38 -63.32 -15.09
C ALA A 537 -4.12 -63.05 -13.76
N THR A 538 -4.83 -61.92 -13.65
CA THR A 538 -5.68 -61.54 -12.49
C THR A 538 -7.13 -61.27 -12.94
N PRO A 539 -8.08 -60.95 -12.03
CA PRO A 539 -8.94 -61.88 -11.28
C PRO A 539 -10.42 -61.80 -11.77
N PRO A 540 -11.42 -62.47 -11.14
CA PRO A 540 -12.11 -61.86 -9.98
C PRO A 540 -12.81 -62.81 -8.96
N VAL A 541 -13.03 -62.29 -7.74
CA VAL A 541 -14.26 -62.36 -6.89
C VAL A 541 -14.93 -63.70 -6.54
N ASP A 542 -15.16 -63.87 -5.22
CA ASP A 542 -16.10 -64.73 -4.48
C ASP A 542 -16.16 -66.25 -4.74
N GLY A 543 -15.91 -67.02 -3.68
CA GLY A 543 -16.19 -68.45 -3.59
C GLY A 543 -15.68 -69.06 -2.27
N ASP A 544 -16.58 -69.64 -1.47
CA ASP A 544 -16.21 -70.38 -0.26
C ASP A 544 -15.35 -71.60 -0.62
N GLY A 545 -14.12 -71.63 -0.13
CA GLY A 545 -13.19 -72.74 -0.32
C GLY A 545 -12.64 -73.21 1.02
N ALA A 546 -13.02 -74.42 1.45
CA ALA A 546 -12.44 -75.05 2.63
C ALA A 546 -10.93 -75.23 2.45
N ALA A 547 -10.14 -74.79 3.43
CA ALA A 547 -8.70 -75.00 3.41
C ALA A 547 -8.42 -76.50 3.57
N PRO A 548 -7.61 -77.13 2.70
CA PRO A 548 -7.39 -78.57 2.76
C PRO A 548 -6.68 -78.98 4.06
N ALA A 549 -7.11 -80.09 4.65
CA ALA A 549 -6.48 -80.67 5.83
C ALA A 549 -4.98 -80.93 5.57
N LYS A 550 -4.12 -80.17 6.27
CA LYS A 550 -2.67 -80.28 6.13
C LYS A 550 -2.19 -81.59 6.73
N LYS A 551 -2.06 -82.64 5.91
CA LYS A 551 -1.44 -83.91 6.31
C LYS A 551 -0.08 -83.65 6.98
N TRP A 552 0.12 -84.24 8.14
CA TRP A 552 1.32 -84.05 8.96
C TRP A 552 2.52 -84.75 8.34
N THR A 553 3.63 -84.04 8.16
CA THR A 553 4.93 -84.60 7.77
C THR A 553 6.01 -84.13 8.76
N ALA A 554 6.77 -85.08 9.31
CA ALA A 554 7.58 -84.84 10.52
C ALA A 554 8.83 -83.96 10.30
N ALA A 555 9.31 -83.82 9.06
CA ALA A 555 10.65 -83.32 8.76
C ALA A 555 10.78 -81.79 8.62
N GLU A 556 9.73 -81.07 8.23
CA GLU A 556 9.83 -79.65 7.81
C GLU A 556 8.96 -78.64 8.58
N ASP A 557 8.12 -79.05 9.53
CA ASP A 557 7.25 -78.07 10.21
C ASP A 557 8.03 -77.15 11.18
N THR A 558 7.65 -75.87 11.16
CA THR A 558 8.25 -74.81 11.99
C THR A 558 7.58 -74.65 13.35
N GLY A 559 6.56 -75.47 13.63
CA GLY A 559 5.84 -75.51 14.90
C GLY A 559 4.70 -74.49 15.01
N PRO A 560 3.88 -74.61 16.08
CA PRO A 560 2.80 -73.68 16.40
C PRO A 560 3.35 -72.31 16.79
N LYS A 561 2.60 -71.25 16.47
CA LYS A 561 3.02 -69.84 16.66
C LYS A 561 1.87 -69.00 17.19
N GLY A 562 2.23 -67.97 17.95
CA GLY A 562 1.28 -67.07 18.61
C GLY A 562 0.65 -67.68 19.86
N PRO A 563 -0.27 -66.95 20.51
CA PRO A 563 -0.80 -67.31 21.81
C PRO A 563 -1.64 -68.59 21.77
N GLY A 564 -1.59 -69.36 22.84
CA GLY A 564 -2.36 -70.60 22.97
C GLY A 564 -2.08 -71.33 24.28
N TRP A 565 -2.66 -72.51 24.41
CA TRP A 565 -2.49 -73.39 25.56
C TRP A 565 -1.68 -74.62 25.18
N VAL A 566 -0.90 -75.13 26.12
CA VAL A 566 -0.38 -76.49 26.11
C VAL A 566 -1.19 -77.29 27.11
N VAL A 567 -1.77 -78.39 26.65
CA VAL A 567 -2.49 -79.37 27.48
C VAL A 567 -1.57 -80.58 27.66
N GLN A 568 -1.34 -80.97 28.90
CA GLN A 568 -0.54 -82.13 29.28
C GLN A 568 -1.46 -83.20 29.87
N LEU A 569 -1.47 -84.38 29.24
CA LEU A 569 -2.08 -85.59 29.74
C LEU A 569 -0.98 -86.47 30.35
N SER A 570 -1.10 -86.81 31.63
CA SER A 570 -0.27 -87.86 32.26
C SER A 570 -1.11 -89.13 32.35
N GLY A 571 -0.57 -90.28 31.97
CA GLY A 571 -1.34 -91.52 31.93
C GLY A 571 -0.51 -92.79 31.81
N HIS A 572 -1.19 -93.95 31.77
CA HIS A 572 -0.55 -95.26 31.72
C HIS A 572 -1.37 -96.34 30.98
N HIS A 573 -0.69 -97.42 30.58
CA HIS A 573 -1.33 -98.66 30.13
C HIS A 573 -0.54 -99.92 30.54
N TYR A 574 -1.24 -101.05 30.56
CA TYR A 574 -0.72 -102.38 30.89
C TYR A 574 -0.43 -103.26 29.66
N ARG A 575 -0.70 -102.75 28.46
CA ARG A 575 -0.52 -103.44 27.17
C ARG A 575 0.95 -103.51 26.71
N ASN A 576 1.77 -104.24 27.46
CA ASN A 576 3.23 -104.31 27.25
C ASN A 576 3.82 -105.74 27.33
N GLU A 577 2.97 -106.78 27.38
CA GLU A 577 3.44 -108.17 27.28
C GLU A 577 4.10 -108.46 25.91
N ASP A 578 5.06 -109.38 25.88
CA ASP A 578 5.90 -109.63 24.68
C ASP A 578 5.11 -110.03 23.43
N ARG A 579 3.87 -110.53 23.60
CA ARG A 579 2.93 -110.84 22.52
C ARG A 579 2.33 -109.62 21.80
N HIS A 580 2.51 -108.40 22.33
CA HIS A 580 1.98 -107.17 21.74
C HIS A 580 2.93 -106.47 20.78
N LYS A 581 4.21 -106.85 20.75
CA LYS A 581 5.23 -106.25 19.87
C LYS A 581 4.81 -106.35 18.39
N PRO A 582 4.88 -105.27 17.61
CA PRO A 582 5.54 -103.98 17.90
C PRO A 582 4.64 -102.90 18.54
N LEU A 583 3.39 -103.21 18.92
CA LEU A 583 2.42 -102.28 19.51
C LEU A 583 2.47 -102.31 21.05
N ASP A 584 3.67 -102.20 21.61
CA ASP A 584 3.96 -102.06 23.03
C ASP A 584 4.57 -100.68 23.38
N GLY A 585 4.40 -100.25 24.63
CA GLY A 585 4.85 -98.96 25.15
C GLY A 585 4.51 -97.77 24.27
N MET A 586 5.53 -96.99 23.91
CA MET A 586 5.39 -95.74 23.13
C MET A 586 4.63 -95.92 21.81
N ASN A 587 4.76 -97.09 21.17
CA ASN A 587 4.10 -97.36 19.90
C ASN A 587 2.58 -97.50 20.05
N TYR A 588 2.10 -98.01 21.19
CA TYR A 588 0.66 -98.11 21.46
C TYR A 588 0.03 -96.74 21.74
N VAL A 589 0.71 -95.86 22.47
CA VAL A 589 0.30 -94.46 22.66
C VAL A 589 0.31 -93.70 21.32
N ARG A 590 1.31 -93.96 20.47
CA ARG A 590 1.38 -93.40 19.11
C ARG A 590 0.20 -93.84 18.24
N SER A 591 -0.09 -95.14 18.20
CA SER A 591 -1.13 -95.73 17.33
C SER A 591 -2.56 -95.62 17.88
N THR A 592 -2.80 -94.71 18.83
CA THR A 592 -4.12 -94.47 19.44
C THR A 592 -4.34 -92.97 19.60
N ILE A 593 -4.19 -92.43 20.81
CA ILE A 593 -4.51 -91.03 21.14
C ILE A 593 -3.68 -90.00 20.33
N VAL A 594 -2.42 -90.30 19.99
CA VAL A 594 -1.60 -89.40 19.16
C VAL A 594 -2.15 -89.32 17.73
N GLN A 595 -2.42 -90.45 17.06
CA GLN A 595 -3.07 -90.46 15.74
C GLN A 595 -4.45 -89.80 15.75
N GLY A 596 -5.24 -90.01 16.82
CA GLY A 596 -6.50 -89.30 17.04
C GLY A 596 -6.33 -87.78 17.09
N LEU A 597 -5.37 -87.29 17.89
CA LEU A 597 -5.07 -85.85 18.03
C LEU A 597 -4.42 -85.23 16.78
N LEU A 598 -3.84 -86.03 15.88
CA LEU A 598 -3.38 -85.59 14.56
C LEU A 598 -4.53 -85.48 13.54
N GLY A 599 -5.70 -86.06 13.83
CA GLY A 599 -6.84 -86.12 12.90
C GLY A 599 -6.69 -87.19 11.81
N THR A 600 -6.04 -88.32 12.11
CA THR A 600 -5.91 -89.46 11.17
C THR A 600 -6.87 -90.61 11.48
N THR A 601 -8.00 -90.31 12.12
CA THR A 601 -9.08 -91.26 12.49
C THR A 601 -10.42 -90.51 12.38
N ASP A 602 -11.56 -91.21 12.50
CA ASP A 602 -12.90 -90.67 12.21
C ASP A 602 -13.22 -89.34 12.92
N ASP A 603 -13.94 -88.45 12.21
CA ASP A 603 -14.27 -87.10 12.67
C ASP A 603 -15.12 -87.08 13.95
N VAL A 604 -14.83 -86.12 14.84
CA VAL A 604 -15.46 -86.03 16.17
C VAL A 604 -16.76 -85.21 16.11
N THR A 605 -17.80 -85.67 16.82
CA THR A 605 -19.09 -84.97 16.89
C THR A 605 -19.13 -83.99 18.06
N VAL A 606 -19.23 -82.70 17.75
CA VAL A 606 -19.38 -81.62 18.73
C VAL A 606 -20.75 -81.70 19.41
N SER A 607 -20.76 -81.46 20.71
CA SER A 607 -21.81 -81.92 21.63
C SER A 607 -22.43 -80.80 22.49
N ALA A 608 -21.83 -79.61 22.51
CA ALA A 608 -22.40 -78.37 23.01
C ALA A 608 -21.85 -77.13 22.26
N GLY A 609 -22.36 -75.94 22.59
CA GLY A 609 -21.95 -74.68 21.96
C GLY A 609 -22.51 -74.47 20.53
N PRO A 610 -22.00 -73.47 19.78
CA PRO A 610 -22.55 -73.05 18.48
C PRO A 610 -22.53 -74.10 17.35
N LEU A 611 -21.87 -75.25 17.58
CA LEU A 611 -21.68 -76.32 16.60
C LEU A 611 -22.22 -77.67 17.09
N ALA A 612 -23.00 -77.69 18.18
CA ALA A 612 -23.61 -78.91 18.72
C ALA A 612 -24.37 -79.70 17.65
N GLY A 613 -24.08 -80.99 17.52
CA GLY A 613 -24.65 -81.89 16.51
C GLY A 613 -23.94 -81.84 15.15
N LYS A 614 -22.79 -81.17 15.03
CA LYS A 614 -21.92 -81.23 13.83
C LYS A 614 -20.69 -82.09 14.08
N THR A 615 -20.31 -82.80 13.04
CA THR A 615 -19.07 -83.57 12.92
C THR A 615 -17.99 -82.67 12.32
N VAL A 616 -16.82 -82.56 12.94
CA VAL A 616 -15.69 -81.71 12.48
C VAL A 616 -14.33 -82.36 12.77
N PRO A 617 -13.29 -82.10 11.94
CA PRO A 617 -11.93 -82.55 12.21
C PRO A 617 -11.36 -81.93 13.48
N VAL A 618 -10.57 -82.71 14.23
CA VAL A 618 -9.91 -82.30 15.49
C VAL A 618 -9.10 -80.99 15.33
N ALA A 619 -8.49 -80.78 14.17
CA ALA A 619 -7.74 -79.57 13.83
C ALA A 619 -8.60 -78.29 13.76
N GLU A 620 -9.89 -78.37 13.40
CA GLU A 620 -10.77 -77.19 13.34
C GLU A 620 -11.12 -76.64 14.74
N LEU A 621 -11.02 -77.48 15.77
CA LEU A 621 -11.17 -77.12 17.18
C LEU A 621 -9.88 -76.53 17.79
N GLY A 622 -8.86 -76.32 16.96
CA GLY A 622 -7.59 -75.69 17.33
C GLY A 622 -6.63 -76.61 18.08
N ILE A 623 -6.88 -77.92 18.06
CA ILE A 623 -6.03 -78.96 18.67
C ILE A 623 -4.95 -79.38 17.66
N GLY A 624 -3.70 -79.58 18.12
CA GLY A 624 -2.63 -80.13 17.29
C GLY A 624 -1.28 -80.25 18.01
N TYR A 625 -0.26 -80.73 17.29
CA TYR A 625 1.09 -80.99 17.81
C TYR A 625 1.15 -81.93 19.05
N PRO A 626 0.58 -83.15 19.01
CA PRO A 626 0.72 -84.14 20.08
C PRO A 626 2.15 -84.69 20.17
N VAL A 627 2.83 -84.45 21.29
CA VAL A 627 4.21 -84.87 21.61
C VAL A 627 4.20 -85.81 22.81
N ILE A 628 4.83 -86.99 22.73
CA ILE A 628 5.12 -87.81 23.91
C ILE A 628 6.35 -87.20 24.62
N ALA A 629 6.09 -86.21 25.48
CA ALA A 629 7.10 -85.37 26.14
C ALA A 629 7.94 -86.13 27.18
N SER A 630 7.42 -87.21 27.75
CA SER A 630 8.16 -88.15 28.60
C SER A 630 7.61 -89.57 28.49
N SER A 631 8.45 -90.56 28.72
CA SER A 631 8.10 -91.98 28.72
C SER A 631 8.89 -92.75 29.77
N ALA A 632 8.20 -93.63 30.51
CA ALA A 632 8.86 -94.58 31.40
C ALA A 632 9.45 -95.77 30.60
N LYS A 633 10.45 -96.45 31.18
CA LYS A 633 10.76 -97.82 30.75
C LYS A 633 9.67 -98.73 31.31
N VAL A 634 9.20 -99.69 30.50
CA VAL A 634 8.23 -100.69 30.94
C VAL A 634 8.74 -101.39 32.21
N TYR A 635 7.94 -101.36 33.28
CA TYR A 635 8.22 -102.04 34.55
C TYR A 635 7.05 -102.91 34.97
N VAL A 636 7.28 -103.82 35.92
CA VAL A 636 6.21 -104.68 36.47
C VAL A 636 5.61 -104.01 37.70
N GLU A 637 4.34 -103.67 37.63
CA GLU A 637 3.53 -103.25 38.78
C GLU A 637 2.65 -104.43 39.23
N LYS A 638 2.55 -104.66 40.54
CA LYS A 638 1.57 -105.61 41.10
C LYS A 638 0.25 -104.89 41.33
N VAL A 639 -0.71 -105.08 40.43
CA VAL A 639 -2.03 -104.45 40.52
C VAL A 639 -2.96 -105.34 41.36
N MET A 640 -3.36 -104.86 42.54
CA MET A 640 -4.24 -105.57 43.48
C MET A 640 -5.70 -105.52 43.03
N GLY A 641 -6.50 -106.52 43.39
CA GLY A 641 -7.92 -106.63 43.05
C GLY A 641 -8.21 -107.29 41.70
N LEU A 642 -7.20 -107.87 41.05
CA LEU A 642 -7.32 -108.68 39.84
C LEU A 642 -7.06 -110.14 40.20
N GLY A 643 -8.12 -110.97 40.21
CA GLY A 643 -8.05 -112.33 40.73
C GLY A 643 -7.04 -113.23 40.00
N ALA A 644 -6.25 -113.97 40.77
CA ALA A 644 -5.16 -114.80 40.24
C ALA A 644 -5.64 -115.94 39.32
N VAL A 645 -4.93 -116.10 38.18
CA VAL A 645 -5.08 -117.26 37.28
C VAL A 645 -4.16 -118.39 37.78
N PRO A 646 -4.67 -119.58 38.16
CA PRO A 646 -3.83 -120.66 38.69
C PRO A 646 -2.94 -121.30 37.61
N GLY A 647 -1.64 -121.44 37.85
CA GLY A 647 -0.73 -121.89 36.79
C GLY A 647 0.70 -122.33 37.11
N THR A 648 1.15 -122.48 38.37
CA THR A 648 2.40 -123.20 38.70
C THR A 648 2.50 -123.62 40.18
N GLU A 649 3.07 -124.81 40.42
CA GLU A 649 3.37 -125.45 41.72
C GLU A 649 4.74 -124.96 42.27
N THR A 650 5.14 -124.98 43.55
CA THR A 650 4.59 -125.29 44.91
C THR A 650 5.54 -124.59 45.95
N ASP A 651 5.58 -124.74 47.30
CA ASP A 651 5.14 -125.78 48.26
C ASP A 651 5.07 -125.23 49.74
N GLN A 652 4.78 -126.12 50.69
CA GLN A 652 4.86 -126.10 52.18
C GLN A 652 5.68 -125.01 52.92
N GLY A 653 5.17 -124.56 54.09
CA GLY A 653 5.85 -123.59 55.00
C GLY A 653 5.46 -123.55 56.50
N ASP A 654 4.21 -123.89 56.86
CA ASP A 654 3.71 -124.24 58.22
C ASP A 654 3.56 -123.15 59.34
N GLN A 655 2.66 -123.45 60.30
CA GLN A 655 2.49 -122.94 61.69
C GLN A 655 1.98 -121.51 62.05
N GLN A 656 0.66 -121.46 62.40
CA GLN A 656 0.04 -120.91 63.65
C GLN A 656 0.30 -119.43 64.08
N ALA A 657 -0.70 -118.52 64.12
CA ALA A 657 -1.92 -118.43 65.00
C ALA A 657 -1.62 -117.95 66.46
N PRO A 658 -2.59 -117.55 67.34
CA PRO A 658 -4.06 -117.54 67.21
C PRO A 658 -4.84 -116.31 67.81
N ALA A 659 -6.18 -116.38 67.72
CA ALA A 659 -7.21 -115.75 68.60
C ALA A 659 -7.41 -114.20 68.58
N GLY A 660 -8.59 -113.65 68.89
CA GLY A 660 -9.82 -114.24 69.47
C GLY A 660 -11.13 -113.47 69.14
N PRO A 661 -12.32 -113.93 69.62
CA PRO A 661 -13.51 -113.95 68.75
C PRO A 661 -14.78 -113.27 69.39
N PRO A 662 -16.08 -113.66 69.22
CA PRO A 662 -17.06 -112.70 68.68
C PRO A 662 -18.41 -112.52 69.45
N GLY A 663 -19.07 -111.38 69.18
CA GLY A 663 -20.55 -111.25 69.10
C GLY A 663 -21.38 -111.00 70.38
N GLY A 664 -22.63 -110.47 70.21
CA GLY A 664 -23.77 -111.07 70.92
C GLY A 664 -24.74 -110.27 71.81
N GLY A 665 -24.71 -108.93 71.93
CA GLY A 665 -25.72 -108.16 72.74
C GLY A 665 -25.76 -108.53 74.24
N PRO A 666 -26.90 -108.44 74.97
CA PRO A 666 -28.03 -107.51 74.82
C PRO A 666 -28.53 -106.85 76.16
N GLY A 667 -29.27 -105.73 76.07
CA GLY A 667 -30.51 -105.53 76.87
C GLY A 667 -30.55 -104.72 78.20
N ARG A 668 -31.65 -103.96 78.32
CA ARG A 668 -32.43 -103.54 79.53
C ARG A 668 -31.82 -102.64 80.64
N GLY A 669 -32.53 -101.53 80.94
CA GLY A 669 -32.43 -100.76 82.20
C GLY A 669 -33.25 -99.46 82.23
N THR A 670 -34.50 -99.50 82.72
CA THR A 670 -35.45 -98.36 82.89
C THR A 670 -35.55 -97.93 84.38
N PRO A 671 -36.39 -96.96 84.88
CA PRO A 671 -37.47 -96.16 84.25
C PRO A 671 -37.65 -94.67 84.70
N GLY A 672 -38.60 -93.96 84.05
CA GLY A 672 -39.29 -92.74 84.57
C GLY A 672 -38.68 -91.38 84.16
N MET A 673 -39.43 -90.30 83.86
CA MET A 673 -40.89 -90.03 83.93
C MET A 673 -41.29 -88.90 82.94
N ARG A 674 -42.58 -88.83 82.54
CA ARG A 674 -43.27 -87.79 81.71
C ARG A 674 -43.00 -87.74 80.18
N MET A 675 -44.06 -87.98 79.41
CA MET A 675 -44.23 -87.66 77.96
C MET A 675 -44.69 -86.20 77.79
N GLY A 676 -44.64 -85.53 76.62
CA GLY A 676 -44.10 -85.84 75.28
C GLY A 676 -44.44 -84.65 74.34
N MET A 677 -43.55 -84.04 73.56
CA MET A 677 -42.72 -84.52 72.41
C MET A 677 -43.46 -84.53 71.06
N GLY A 678 -42.89 -84.03 69.95
CA GLY A 678 -41.65 -83.25 69.79
C GLY A 678 -41.00 -83.36 68.39
N PRO A 679 -40.39 -82.30 67.84
CA PRO A 679 -39.59 -82.35 66.60
C PRO A 679 -38.12 -82.77 66.90
N GLY A 680 -37.34 -83.11 65.85
CA GLY A 680 -35.95 -83.56 65.99
C GLY A 680 -35.04 -83.16 64.81
N GLY A 681 -33.73 -83.03 65.10
CA GLY A 681 -32.68 -82.62 64.16
C GLY A 681 -31.65 -83.74 63.86
N PRO A 682 -30.45 -83.40 63.35
CA PRO A 682 -29.50 -84.34 62.74
C PRO A 682 -28.62 -85.13 63.73
N GLY A 683 -27.97 -86.19 63.22
CA GLY A 683 -27.03 -87.05 63.94
C GLY A 683 -25.93 -87.64 63.04
N ALA A 684 -24.87 -88.18 63.65
CA ALA A 684 -23.63 -88.61 62.98
C ALA A 684 -23.58 -90.12 62.64
N GLY A 685 -22.55 -90.53 61.88
CA GLY A 685 -22.39 -91.88 61.33
C GLY A 685 -21.63 -92.90 62.20
N PHE A 686 -21.42 -94.09 61.63
CA PHE A 686 -20.68 -95.24 62.15
C PHE A 686 -19.97 -95.96 60.99
N GLY A 687 -19.04 -96.89 61.26
CA GLY A 687 -18.32 -97.64 60.23
C GLY A 687 -17.84 -99.03 60.64
N GLY A 688 -17.31 -99.79 59.67
CA GLY A 688 -16.84 -101.18 59.81
C GLY A 688 -17.93 -102.25 59.59
N PRO A 689 -17.56 -103.52 59.37
CA PRO A 689 -16.21 -104.10 59.36
C PRO A 689 -15.64 -104.28 57.93
N GLY A 690 -14.36 -104.62 57.82
CA GLY A 690 -13.69 -104.93 56.54
C GLY A 690 -13.32 -106.40 56.38
N PHE A 691 -12.82 -106.75 55.20
CA PHE A 691 -12.11 -108.01 54.93
C PHE A 691 -10.70 -107.68 54.43
N GLY A 692 -9.69 -108.14 55.15
CA GLY A 692 -8.33 -108.25 54.64
C GLY A 692 -8.10 -109.69 54.18
N GLY A 693 -7.80 -109.86 52.90
CA GLY A 693 -7.14 -111.05 52.36
C GLY A 693 -5.99 -110.53 51.52
N ASP A 694 -4.80 -111.12 51.70
CA ASP A 694 -3.57 -110.67 51.04
C ASP A 694 -3.57 -111.12 49.58
N ASP A 695 -4.32 -110.39 48.75
CA ASP A 695 -4.37 -110.55 47.30
C ASP A 695 -3.01 -110.13 46.72
N GLU A 696 -2.15 -111.11 46.44
CA GLU A 696 -0.86 -110.89 45.78
C GLU A 696 -1.07 -110.41 44.33
N GLY A 697 -1.32 -109.11 44.21
CA GLY A 697 -1.77 -108.45 42.98
C GLY A 697 -1.00 -108.85 41.73
N VAL A 698 -1.74 -109.04 40.64
CA VAL A 698 -1.22 -109.58 39.37
C VAL A 698 -0.08 -108.70 38.85
N PRO A 699 1.09 -109.29 38.54
CA PRO A 699 2.20 -108.56 37.93
C PRO A 699 1.84 -108.19 36.48
N LEU A 700 1.51 -106.92 36.25
CA LEU A 700 1.26 -106.36 34.93
C LEU A 700 2.42 -105.47 34.50
N ARG A 701 2.81 -105.56 33.23
CA ARG A 701 3.82 -104.68 32.64
C ARG A 701 3.21 -103.31 32.34
N ARG A 702 3.50 -102.33 33.19
CA ARG A 702 3.03 -100.95 33.09
C ARG A 702 3.98 -100.10 32.26
N TYR A 703 3.42 -99.16 31.51
CA TYR A 703 4.12 -98.08 30.81
C TYR A 703 3.41 -96.76 31.11
N ASP A 704 4.10 -95.84 31.78
CA ASP A 704 3.64 -94.46 32.01
C ASP A 704 4.12 -93.55 30.87
N PHE A 705 3.26 -92.61 30.46
CA PHE A 705 3.53 -91.61 29.44
C PHE A 705 3.07 -90.22 29.87
N VAL A 706 3.76 -89.20 29.35
CA VAL A 706 3.30 -87.80 29.40
C VAL A 706 3.15 -87.31 27.97
N LEU A 707 1.91 -87.01 27.58
CA LEU A 707 1.53 -86.54 26.26
C LEU A 707 1.15 -85.06 26.34
N GLN A 708 1.85 -84.19 25.62
CA GLN A 708 1.54 -82.77 25.53
C GLN A 708 1.00 -82.44 24.14
N PHE A 709 -0.07 -81.65 24.05
CA PHE A 709 -0.56 -81.12 22.78
C PHE A 709 -0.92 -79.64 22.91
N THR A 710 -0.98 -78.92 21.79
CA THR A 710 -1.39 -77.52 21.76
C THR A 710 -2.87 -77.35 21.49
N TRP A 711 -3.43 -76.30 22.10
CA TRP A 711 -4.82 -75.89 21.89
C TRP A 711 -4.89 -74.37 21.71
N GLN A 712 -5.26 -73.92 20.51
CA GLN A 712 -5.48 -72.52 20.15
C GLN A 712 -6.98 -72.32 19.88
N PRO A 713 -7.81 -71.91 20.87
CA PRO A 713 -9.27 -71.98 20.78
C PRO A 713 -9.87 -71.18 19.62
N THR A 714 -10.16 -71.86 18.52
CA THR A 714 -10.87 -71.34 17.35
C THR A 714 -12.37 -71.25 17.63
N VAL A 715 -13.00 -70.20 17.10
CA VAL A 715 -14.46 -70.17 16.88
C VAL A 715 -14.64 -70.44 15.39
N PRO A 716 -15.04 -71.65 14.95
CA PRO A 716 -15.13 -71.97 13.53
C PRO A 716 -16.16 -71.05 12.84
N GLY A 717 -15.75 -70.41 11.75
CA GLY A 717 -16.50 -69.35 11.07
C GLY A 717 -16.21 -67.92 11.54
N ALA A 718 -15.44 -67.71 12.61
CA ALA A 718 -14.96 -66.37 12.97
C ALA A 718 -13.76 -65.95 12.11
N PRO A 719 -13.69 -64.69 11.65
CA PRO A 719 -12.56 -64.20 10.85
C PRO A 719 -11.27 -64.21 11.67
N LYS A 720 -10.18 -64.69 11.04
CA LYS A 720 -8.85 -64.76 11.66
C LYS A 720 -8.40 -63.35 12.09
N PRO A 721 -8.04 -63.13 13.37
CA PRO A 721 -7.78 -61.79 13.87
C PRO A 721 -6.60 -61.13 13.16
N ALA A 722 -6.75 -59.86 12.82
CA ALA A 722 -5.68 -59.07 12.22
C ALA A 722 -4.51 -58.91 13.21
N ALA A 723 -3.28 -58.83 12.69
CA ALA A 723 -2.06 -58.90 13.48
C ALA A 723 -1.81 -57.73 14.47
N GLY A 724 -2.76 -56.81 14.66
CA GLY A 724 -2.71 -55.72 15.63
C GLY A 724 -3.43 -56.00 16.96
N ASP A 725 -4.46 -56.86 16.99
CA ASP A 725 -5.36 -56.97 18.16
C ASP A 725 -4.84 -57.86 19.30
N ALA A 726 -3.70 -58.54 19.10
CA ALA A 726 -3.13 -59.47 20.08
C ALA A 726 -2.75 -58.82 21.42
N ALA A 727 -2.47 -57.51 21.44
CA ALA A 727 -2.04 -56.79 22.64
C ALA A 727 -3.16 -56.50 23.65
N ALA A 728 -4.44 -56.58 23.25
CA ALA A 728 -5.59 -56.27 24.10
C ALA A 728 -6.18 -57.49 24.84
N ALA A 729 -5.57 -58.67 24.70
CA ALA A 729 -6.08 -59.95 25.22
C ALA A 729 -5.28 -60.52 26.40
N ALA A 730 -4.45 -59.69 27.06
CA ALA A 730 -3.47 -60.09 28.08
C ALA A 730 -3.80 -59.60 29.51
N ASN A 731 -5.09 -59.36 29.80
CA ASN A 731 -5.67 -59.13 31.15
C ASN A 731 -7.03 -59.85 31.27
#